data_AF-A0A291TM53-F1
#
_entry.id   AF-A0A291TM53-F1
#
_cell.length_a   1.000
_cell.length_b   1.000
_cell.length_c   1.000
_cell.angle_alpha   90.00
_cell.angle_beta   90.00
_cell.angle_gamma   90.00
#
_symmetry.space_group_name_H-M   'P 1'
#
loop_
_entity.id
_entity.type
_entity.pdbx_description
1 polymer ?
#
loop_
_entity_poly.entity_id
_entity_poly.type
_entity_poly.pdbx_seq_one_letter_code
_entity_poly.pdbx_strand_id
1 'polypeptide(L)'
;MKKKLIYAAVLSALLAGCGGDDNKGDTTSSLDYALSGANGIRPSVLAPRASDGTLKFSTETQDLANPVSALSTLDGWSTTQPVQLVPATVTGVSVPAPAASEYASAVAPLYLLELVLDPVTQRPVGVKNNKPLTYGTDFVVSNGGGKLNLVPLKPLNPSSYYMIVATDSLKDSRGTPLKAGGDYSNFKSTAGTTTQEQTISSLITLQEGLFKAATGITSDRVIFSDWFATQSGPDVLLAVKSAAAAVLKSPSLDAASLWKQDAKGNTSLPGTYVASWSPTAPLFMDALDGVSELLLPAKTKQAIKAGIAAAGLTGLAGITSVYSGTVKLPYFLSTPAIAGSWDKAKTQSWHGAIPSLYAIANALKAGDTEVIGGLVGAGVDPALLGEMMADPSRQSALLTEASKLIGVTITSGGKPLDAERNIGRFNPLPTLTEVQSVPLRIFAAGPLANVTDVIIYQHGVTSIKENAYALALGQIGAGLSASKSVAVVVIDHPLHGERGYALSGSKDTVTTSENPTPYLNLGYLTVARDNLKQSVADLLGLRLAVGLANARGLGGQLGGAGLKVHFLGHSLGAIAGANLLAVANQTTGSAQADALFKFDTGGLAMPGGGIAPLLLNSPSFGPTIKMSVLTSGSPELKAGFTAYAPNCKTAAANCFVNEFLPSLDAATQAGAASSLQSYTFAAQSVLDSADPINLGSGVAKSFPLFATEIVGDGALSLPDQVIPNSIAFAPLGGTEPLFRVLGLQELKGSGVIPAGHHAARFLKGGHSSLLAPDENFDQAGAVTTEIQTQFASFFMSGGAVVKVSDDTLIKQ
;
A
#
# COMPACT_ATOMS: atom_id res chain seq x y z
N MET A 1 24.01 -9.23 -40.70
CA MET A 1 22.83 -8.51 -41.24
C MET A 1 21.58 -9.32 -40.93
N LYS A 2 20.51 -8.64 -40.47
CA LYS A 2 19.22 -9.16 -39.92
C LYS A 2 19.35 -9.80 -38.52
N LYS A 3 18.62 -9.44 -37.45
CA LYS A 3 17.70 -8.34 -37.11
C LYS A 3 17.74 -8.24 -35.57
N LYS A 4 18.11 -7.07 -35.05
CA LYS A 4 17.94 -6.64 -33.64
C LYS A 4 16.62 -5.87 -33.57
N LEU A 5 15.60 -6.45 -32.95
CA LEU A 5 14.28 -5.89 -32.66
C LEU A 5 13.88 -6.68 -31.41
N ILE A 6 13.81 -6.15 -30.20
CA ILE A 6 13.13 -4.97 -29.69
C ILE A 6 13.99 -4.48 -28.49
N TYR A 7 13.91 -3.21 -28.08
CA TYR A 7 14.43 -2.66 -26.79
C TYR A 7 15.84 -2.02 -26.71
N ALA A 8 16.58 -1.80 -27.81
CA ALA A 8 17.93 -1.19 -27.73
C ALA A 8 18.05 0.31 -28.11
N ALA A 9 16.96 1.10 -28.14
CA ALA A 9 17.04 2.52 -28.52
C ALA A 9 16.09 3.42 -27.72
N VAL A 10 16.42 3.73 -26.46
CA VAL A 10 15.73 4.76 -25.66
C VAL A 10 16.72 5.74 -25.01
N LEU A 11 17.92 5.92 -25.57
CA LEU A 11 18.95 6.75 -24.91
C LEU A 11 19.69 7.76 -25.79
N SER A 12 19.33 7.93 -27.06
CA SER A 12 20.05 8.88 -27.92
C SER A 12 19.21 9.67 -28.94
N ALA A 13 17.87 9.56 -28.92
CA ALA A 13 16.98 10.37 -29.77
C ALA A 13 16.22 11.49 -29.03
N LEU A 14 16.31 11.57 -27.70
CA LEU A 14 15.74 12.69 -26.92
C LEU A 14 16.44 14.06 -27.17
N LEU A 15 17.45 14.08 -28.04
CA LEU A 15 18.16 15.29 -28.47
C LEU A 15 18.10 15.52 -30.00
N ALA A 16 17.33 14.73 -30.75
CA ALA A 16 17.27 14.87 -32.21
C ALA A 16 15.86 14.74 -32.82
N GLY A 17 14.80 14.81 -32.00
CA GLY A 17 13.50 15.23 -32.49
C GLY A 17 13.48 16.75 -32.49
N CYS A 18 13.95 17.37 -33.58
CA CYS A 18 13.83 18.82 -33.78
C CYS A 18 12.43 19.28 -33.36
N GLY A 19 12.37 20.13 -32.32
CA GLY A 19 11.28 21.07 -32.17
C GLY A 19 11.21 21.89 -33.44
N GLY A 20 10.31 21.50 -34.34
CA GLY A 20 10.01 22.23 -35.56
C GLY A 20 9.19 23.45 -35.17
N ASP A 21 9.88 24.58 -35.10
CA ASP A 21 9.35 25.92 -34.85
C ASP A 21 8.64 26.49 -36.11
N ASP A 22 7.81 25.68 -36.78
CA ASP A 22 7.26 25.98 -38.13
C ASP A 22 5.75 26.21 -38.18
N ASN A 23 5.10 26.54 -37.06
CA ASN A 23 3.68 26.91 -37.04
C ASN A 23 3.46 28.31 -36.45
N LYS A 24 4.11 29.33 -37.02
CA LYS A 24 3.68 30.74 -36.84
C LYS A 24 2.38 30.98 -37.63
N GLY A 25 1.29 30.34 -37.19
CA GLY A 25 -0.03 30.44 -37.82
C GLY A 25 -1.04 29.35 -37.43
N ASP A 26 -0.60 28.23 -36.85
CA ASP A 26 -1.52 27.20 -36.36
C ASP A 26 -2.08 27.59 -34.99
N THR A 27 -3.39 27.79 -34.92
CA THR A 27 -4.10 28.18 -33.69
C THR A 27 -4.84 27.00 -33.04
N THR A 28 -4.59 25.77 -33.49
CA THR A 28 -5.28 24.58 -33.01
C THR A 28 -4.64 23.97 -31.77
N SER A 29 -5.48 23.45 -30.86
CA SER A 29 -5.04 22.71 -29.67
C SER A 29 -4.83 21.24 -30.03
N SER A 30 -3.78 20.62 -29.50
CA SER A 30 -3.38 19.24 -29.82
C SER A 30 -3.07 18.40 -28.59
N LEU A 31 -2.92 17.08 -28.79
CA LEU A 31 -2.34 16.16 -27.81
C LEU A 31 -1.02 15.61 -28.36
N ASP A 32 0.08 15.93 -27.67
CA ASP A 32 1.41 15.49 -28.08
C ASP A 32 1.72 14.07 -27.62
N TYR A 33 2.43 13.33 -28.47
CA TYR A 33 2.80 11.94 -28.22
C TYR A 33 4.18 11.78 -27.56
N ALA A 34 5.10 12.75 -27.72
CA ALA A 34 6.42 12.65 -27.14
C ALA A 34 6.40 12.73 -25.59
N LEU A 35 7.32 12.01 -24.95
CA LEU A 35 7.59 12.07 -23.51
C LEU A 35 8.62 13.16 -23.13
N SER A 36 9.08 13.96 -24.09
CA SER A 36 10.06 15.04 -23.87
C SER A 36 9.41 16.35 -23.41
N GLY A 37 10.13 17.13 -22.59
CA GLY A 37 9.68 18.45 -22.10
C GLY A 37 8.97 18.41 -20.74
N ALA A 38 8.30 19.51 -20.38
CA ALA A 38 7.61 19.69 -19.08
C ALA A 38 6.44 18.71 -18.83
N ASN A 39 6.08 17.90 -19.83
CA ASN A 39 4.93 16.97 -19.81
C ASN A 39 5.33 15.50 -19.51
N GLY A 40 6.59 15.23 -19.14
CA GLY A 40 7.20 13.90 -19.05
C GLY A 40 6.70 12.92 -17.97
N ILE A 41 5.55 13.17 -17.33
CA ILE A 41 4.94 12.29 -16.31
C ILE A 41 3.53 11.89 -16.77
N ARG A 42 3.43 11.19 -17.91
CA ARG A 42 2.18 10.59 -18.39
C ARG A 42 2.32 9.08 -18.53
N PRO A 43 1.28 8.29 -18.19
CA PRO A 43 1.27 6.87 -18.46
C PRO A 43 1.53 6.55 -19.93
N SER A 44 2.49 5.64 -20.18
CA SER A 44 2.91 5.25 -21.53
C SER A 44 3.62 3.90 -21.54
N VAL A 45 3.52 3.20 -22.67
CA VAL A 45 4.22 1.94 -22.96
C VAL A 45 5.73 2.12 -23.07
N LEU A 46 6.16 3.35 -23.34
CA LEU A 46 7.57 3.69 -23.52
C LEU A 46 8.28 4.01 -22.19
N ALA A 47 7.55 4.07 -21.09
CA ALA A 47 8.08 4.43 -19.77
C ALA A 47 8.97 3.35 -19.11
N PRO A 48 8.73 2.03 -19.26
CA PRO A 48 9.54 1.01 -18.57
C PRO A 48 11.00 0.95 -19.03
N ARG A 49 11.92 0.73 -18.08
CA ARG A 49 13.34 0.47 -18.30
C ARG A 49 13.57 -0.94 -18.83
N ALA A 50 14.53 -1.06 -19.73
CA ALA A 50 14.99 -2.36 -20.19
C ALA A 50 15.74 -3.15 -19.11
N SER A 51 16.40 -2.47 -18.17
CA SER A 51 17.27 -3.06 -17.14
C SER A 51 16.53 -3.81 -16.04
N ASP A 52 15.29 -3.43 -15.73
CA ASP A 52 14.56 -4.00 -14.59
C ASP A 52 13.03 -3.96 -14.72
N GLY A 53 12.49 -3.28 -15.74
CA GLY A 53 11.05 -3.11 -15.95
C GLY A 53 10.42 -1.96 -15.16
N THR A 54 11.20 -1.20 -14.38
CA THR A 54 10.68 -0.05 -13.61
C THR A 54 10.49 1.20 -14.47
N LEU A 55 9.76 2.21 -13.98
CA LEU A 55 9.53 3.44 -14.73
C LEU A 55 10.82 4.24 -14.94
N LYS A 56 10.90 4.94 -16.08
CA LYS A 56 11.99 5.85 -16.42
C LYS A 56 11.53 7.27 -16.65
N PHE A 57 12.13 8.19 -15.90
CA PHE A 57 11.94 9.63 -16.06
C PHE A 57 13.26 10.33 -16.42
N SER A 58 13.19 11.41 -17.18
CA SER A 58 14.37 12.16 -17.64
C SER A 58 14.99 13.04 -16.54
N THR A 59 14.21 13.41 -15.53
CA THR A 59 14.60 14.31 -14.43
C THR A 59 14.91 13.59 -13.12
N GLU A 60 15.03 12.27 -13.17
CA GLU A 60 15.39 11.48 -11.99
C GLU A 60 16.84 11.73 -11.55
N THR A 61 17.09 11.44 -10.28
CA THR A 61 18.40 11.52 -9.63
C THR A 61 18.63 10.24 -8.81
N GLN A 62 19.82 10.08 -8.23
CA GLN A 62 20.09 9.00 -7.27
C GLN A 62 19.40 9.21 -5.92
N ASP A 63 18.93 10.43 -5.62
CA ASP A 63 18.28 10.75 -4.36
C ASP A 63 16.79 10.39 -4.41
N LEU A 64 16.40 9.37 -3.65
CA LEU A 64 15.01 8.92 -3.54
C LEU A 64 14.12 9.87 -2.73
N ALA A 65 14.68 10.93 -2.13
CA ALA A 65 13.86 12.02 -1.61
C ALA A 65 13.22 12.88 -2.71
N ASN A 66 13.76 12.82 -3.93
CA ASN A 66 13.11 13.38 -5.10
C ASN A 66 11.90 12.49 -5.49
N PRO A 67 10.67 13.03 -5.52
CA PRO A 67 9.48 12.25 -5.84
C PRO A 67 9.52 11.58 -7.22
N VAL A 68 10.19 12.19 -8.21
CA VAL A 68 10.36 11.59 -9.54
C VAL A 68 11.29 10.37 -9.47
N SER A 69 12.39 10.48 -8.72
CA SER A 69 13.29 9.34 -8.50
C SER A 69 12.58 8.21 -7.74
N ALA A 70 11.73 8.53 -6.76
CA ALA A 70 10.91 7.53 -6.08
C ALA A 70 9.92 6.84 -7.04
N LEU A 71 9.26 7.60 -7.92
CA LEU A 71 8.38 7.07 -8.97
C LEU A 71 9.14 6.17 -9.97
N SER A 72 10.42 6.44 -10.25
CA SER A 72 11.25 5.60 -11.10
C SER A 72 11.50 4.19 -10.55
N THR A 73 11.23 3.95 -9.27
CA THR A 73 11.38 2.60 -8.66
C THR A 73 10.20 1.68 -8.91
N LEU A 74 9.11 2.19 -9.50
CA LEU A 74 7.83 1.48 -9.61
C LEU A 74 7.81 0.58 -10.84
N ASP A 75 7.21 -0.60 -10.71
CA ASP A 75 7.10 -1.61 -11.77
C ASP A 75 5.86 -1.43 -12.67
N GLY A 76 5.31 -0.22 -12.68
CA GLY A 76 4.11 0.17 -13.41
C GLY A 76 3.57 1.50 -12.91
N TRP A 77 2.48 1.96 -13.51
CA TRP A 77 1.77 3.16 -13.10
C TRP A 77 0.76 2.88 -11.99
N SER A 78 0.46 3.92 -11.21
CA SER A 78 -0.53 3.85 -10.15
C SER A 78 -1.88 3.30 -10.63
N THR A 79 -2.50 2.49 -9.79
CA THR A 79 -3.87 1.96 -9.98
C THR A 79 -4.94 2.91 -9.45
N THR A 80 -4.55 3.90 -8.64
CA THR A 80 -5.48 4.78 -7.92
C THR A 80 -5.37 6.24 -8.36
N GLN A 81 -4.21 6.66 -8.86
CA GLN A 81 -3.96 8.03 -9.25
C GLN A 81 -4.57 8.35 -10.61
N PRO A 82 -4.93 9.64 -10.83
CA PRO A 82 -5.43 10.07 -12.10
C PRO A 82 -4.43 9.85 -13.23
N VAL A 83 -4.94 9.37 -14.36
CA VAL A 83 -4.19 9.33 -15.61
C VAL A 83 -4.25 10.72 -16.24
N GLN A 84 -3.11 11.41 -16.29
CA GLN A 84 -3.03 12.78 -16.78
C GLN A 84 -2.78 12.81 -18.29
N LEU A 85 -3.60 13.59 -19.00
CA LEU A 85 -3.34 14.05 -20.36
C LEU A 85 -3.05 15.55 -20.32
N VAL A 86 -2.02 15.98 -21.07
CA VAL A 86 -1.61 17.37 -21.15
C VAL A 86 -1.77 17.85 -22.58
N PRO A 87 -2.90 18.50 -22.91
CA PRO A 87 -3.08 19.13 -24.21
C PRO A 87 -2.10 20.29 -24.41
N ALA A 88 -1.57 20.44 -25.62
CA ALA A 88 -0.92 21.66 -26.06
C ALA A 88 -1.98 22.65 -26.54
N THR A 89 -1.93 23.88 -26.03
CA THR A 89 -2.91 24.93 -26.32
C THR A 89 -2.23 26.24 -26.69
N VAL A 90 -2.90 27.07 -27.47
CA VAL A 90 -2.47 28.46 -27.70
C VAL A 90 -2.81 29.36 -26.51
N THR A 91 -2.09 30.47 -26.37
CA THR A 91 -2.27 31.45 -25.29
C THR A 91 -3.74 31.88 -25.17
N GLY A 92 -4.30 31.78 -23.96
CA GLY A 92 -5.70 32.16 -23.67
C GLY A 92 -6.75 31.10 -23.97
N VAL A 93 -6.36 29.95 -24.54
CA VAL A 93 -7.24 28.80 -24.79
C VAL A 93 -6.90 27.68 -23.81
N SER A 94 -7.92 26.99 -23.30
CA SER A 94 -7.78 25.84 -22.41
C SER A 94 -8.58 24.66 -22.92
N VAL A 95 -8.36 23.48 -22.37
CA VAL A 95 -9.17 22.30 -22.67
C VAL A 95 -9.98 21.96 -21.42
N PRO A 96 -11.30 22.24 -21.40
CA PRO A 96 -12.14 21.90 -20.25
C PRO A 96 -12.33 20.39 -20.13
N ALA A 97 -12.62 19.93 -18.92
CA ALA A 97 -13.07 18.55 -18.72
C ALA A 97 -14.42 18.35 -19.44
N PRO A 98 -14.57 17.27 -20.24
CA PRO A 98 -15.82 17.06 -20.95
C PRO A 98 -17.01 16.81 -20.02
N ALA A 99 -18.18 17.29 -20.39
CA ALA A 99 -19.41 17.10 -19.64
C ALA A 99 -19.85 15.63 -19.67
N ALA A 100 -20.53 15.19 -18.60
CA ALA A 100 -21.03 13.81 -18.49
C ALA A 100 -21.92 13.39 -19.68
N SER A 101 -22.72 14.31 -20.21
CA SER A 101 -23.57 14.08 -21.39
C SER A 101 -22.79 13.75 -22.65
N GLU A 102 -21.53 14.19 -22.78
CA GLU A 102 -20.71 13.92 -23.96
C GLU A 102 -20.29 12.44 -24.04
N TYR A 103 -20.23 11.73 -22.91
CA TYR A 103 -19.92 10.30 -22.85
C TYR A 103 -21.09 9.40 -23.26
N ALA A 104 -22.30 9.95 -23.40
CA ALA A 104 -23.45 9.25 -23.98
C ALA A 104 -23.51 9.35 -25.52
N SER A 105 -22.60 10.11 -26.13
CA SER A 105 -22.51 10.27 -27.59
C SER A 105 -22.00 9.00 -28.28
N ALA A 106 -22.28 8.86 -29.57
CA ALA A 106 -21.77 7.74 -30.38
C ALA A 106 -20.23 7.67 -30.39
N VAL A 107 -19.56 8.81 -30.29
CA VAL A 107 -18.11 8.94 -30.08
C VAL A 107 -17.90 9.82 -28.86
N ALA A 108 -17.36 9.25 -27.79
CA ALA A 108 -17.02 9.94 -26.57
C ALA A 108 -15.64 10.62 -26.71
N PRO A 109 -15.38 11.72 -25.98
CA PRO A 109 -14.13 12.46 -26.08
C PRO A 109 -12.92 11.66 -25.58
N LEU A 110 -13.10 10.81 -24.57
CA LEU A 110 -12.04 10.02 -23.93
C LEU A 110 -12.54 8.61 -23.60
N TYR A 111 -11.65 7.64 -23.74
CA TYR A 111 -11.88 6.25 -23.36
C TYR A 111 -10.71 5.71 -22.53
N LEU A 112 -11.05 4.83 -21.58
CA LEU A 112 -10.10 3.99 -20.86
C LEU A 112 -10.52 2.53 -21.07
N LEU A 113 -9.60 1.68 -21.49
CA LEU A 113 -9.88 0.29 -21.85
C LEU A 113 -8.91 -0.65 -21.13
N GLU A 114 -9.42 -1.66 -20.43
CA GLU A 114 -8.58 -2.74 -19.89
C GLU A 114 -8.23 -3.71 -21.03
N LEU A 115 -6.95 -4.04 -21.17
CA LEU A 115 -6.44 -4.89 -22.24
C LEU A 115 -6.35 -6.36 -21.78
N VAL A 116 -6.56 -7.27 -22.71
CA VAL A 116 -6.27 -8.70 -22.55
C VAL A 116 -4.89 -8.97 -23.14
N LEU A 117 -4.00 -9.54 -22.34
CA LEU A 117 -2.71 -10.02 -22.82
C LEU A 117 -2.81 -11.47 -23.25
N ASP A 118 -2.10 -11.81 -24.31
CA ASP A 118 -1.82 -13.20 -24.64
C ASP A 118 -0.95 -13.81 -23.53
N PRO A 119 -1.35 -14.97 -22.96
CA PRO A 119 -0.68 -15.51 -21.79
C PRO A 119 0.78 -15.87 -22.07
N VAL A 120 1.12 -16.26 -23.30
CA VAL A 120 2.48 -16.72 -23.67
C VAL A 120 3.38 -15.56 -24.06
N THR A 121 2.90 -14.69 -24.95
CA THR A 121 3.68 -13.59 -25.51
C THR A 121 3.62 -12.33 -24.66
N GLN A 122 2.68 -12.24 -23.71
CA GLN A 122 2.43 -11.08 -22.85
C GLN A 122 2.18 -9.79 -23.67
N ARG A 123 1.66 -9.94 -24.90
CA ARG A 123 1.29 -8.82 -25.77
C ARG A 123 -0.21 -8.57 -25.72
N PRO A 124 -0.68 -7.32 -25.79
CA PRO A 124 -2.10 -7.04 -25.96
C PRO A 124 -2.67 -7.71 -27.20
N VAL A 125 -3.75 -8.48 -27.02
CA VAL A 125 -4.48 -9.17 -28.10
C VAL A 125 -5.96 -8.80 -28.16
N GLY A 126 -6.47 -8.08 -27.16
CA GLY A 126 -7.87 -7.71 -27.09
C GLY A 126 -8.15 -6.66 -26.03
N VAL A 127 -9.42 -6.24 -25.95
CA VAL A 127 -9.98 -5.45 -24.86
C VAL A 127 -10.85 -6.36 -24.01
N LYS A 128 -10.74 -6.25 -22.69
CA LYS A 128 -11.50 -7.08 -21.74
C LYS A 128 -13.00 -6.85 -21.95
N ASN A 129 -13.76 -7.95 -22.02
CA ASN A 129 -15.19 -7.95 -22.32
C ASN A 129 -15.57 -7.23 -23.64
N ASN A 130 -14.60 -6.97 -24.52
CA ASN A 130 -14.74 -6.19 -25.74
C ASN A 130 -15.45 -4.83 -25.53
N LYS A 131 -15.21 -4.16 -24.39
CA LYS A 131 -15.87 -2.90 -24.03
C LYS A 131 -14.93 -1.95 -23.28
N PRO A 132 -15.01 -0.63 -23.51
CA PRO A 132 -14.36 0.36 -22.65
C PRO A 132 -14.92 0.34 -21.22
N LEU A 133 -14.15 0.91 -20.28
CA LEU A 133 -14.65 1.26 -18.96
C LEU A 133 -15.71 2.36 -19.05
N THR A 134 -16.60 2.41 -18.06
CA THR A 134 -17.79 3.27 -18.08
C THR A 134 -17.55 4.57 -17.32
N TYR A 135 -17.74 5.72 -17.98
CA TYR A 135 -17.69 7.03 -17.32
C TYR A 135 -18.77 7.14 -16.22
N GLY A 136 -18.43 7.77 -15.10
CA GLY A 136 -19.30 7.92 -13.93
C GLY A 136 -19.46 6.65 -13.08
N THR A 137 -18.95 5.51 -13.55
CA THR A 137 -18.96 4.24 -12.80
C THR A 137 -17.55 3.75 -12.48
N ASP A 138 -16.65 3.79 -13.46
CA ASP A 138 -15.27 3.31 -13.33
C ASP A 138 -14.27 4.45 -13.30
N PHE A 139 -14.55 5.56 -13.99
CA PHE A 139 -13.73 6.78 -13.96
C PHE A 139 -14.58 8.04 -14.21
N VAL A 140 -14.04 9.19 -13.82
CA VAL A 140 -14.52 10.53 -14.22
C VAL A 140 -13.36 11.33 -14.81
N VAL A 141 -13.65 12.46 -15.45
CA VAL A 141 -12.61 13.38 -15.94
C VAL A 141 -12.75 14.72 -15.25
N SER A 142 -11.66 15.20 -14.65
CA SER A 142 -11.59 16.49 -13.99
C SER A 142 -10.52 17.39 -14.62
N ASN A 143 -10.69 18.70 -14.48
CA ASN A 143 -9.71 19.68 -14.93
C ASN A 143 -8.61 19.83 -13.88
N GLY A 144 -7.35 19.90 -14.31
CA GLY A 144 -6.16 20.00 -13.48
C GLY A 144 -5.25 21.16 -13.84
N GLY A 145 -5.79 22.37 -14.06
CA GLY A 145 -4.99 23.55 -14.38
C GLY A 145 -4.36 23.50 -15.77
N GLY A 146 -5.16 23.15 -16.79
CA GLY A 146 -4.69 22.95 -18.17
C GLY A 146 -4.41 21.49 -18.53
N LYS A 147 -4.61 20.57 -17.58
CA LYS A 147 -4.53 19.11 -17.77
C LYS A 147 -5.92 18.47 -17.68
N LEU A 148 -6.08 17.33 -18.33
CA LEU A 148 -7.25 16.45 -18.16
C LEU A 148 -6.85 15.26 -17.31
N ASN A 149 -7.53 15.07 -16.19
CA ASN A 149 -7.27 13.99 -15.25
C ASN A 149 -8.37 12.94 -15.37
N LEU A 150 -8.08 11.77 -15.93
CA LEU A 150 -8.98 10.63 -15.84
C LEU A 150 -8.82 10.01 -14.46
N VAL A 151 -9.75 10.29 -13.55
CA VAL A 151 -9.73 9.87 -12.15
C VAL A 151 -10.46 8.54 -11.99
N PRO A 152 -9.79 7.45 -11.59
CA PRO A 152 -10.46 6.19 -11.30
C PRO A 152 -11.43 6.33 -10.12
N LEU A 153 -12.63 5.75 -10.24
CA LEU A 153 -13.61 5.63 -9.15
C LEU A 153 -13.50 4.29 -8.41
N LYS A 154 -12.75 3.36 -8.99
CA LYS A 154 -12.31 2.09 -8.42
C LYS A 154 -10.82 1.96 -8.72
N PRO A 155 -10.03 1.28 -7.87
CA PRO A 155 -8.68 0.93 -8.24
C PRO A 155 -8.68 0.17 -9.57
N LEU A 156 -7.78 0.56 -10.49
CA LEU A 156 -7.49 -0.24 -11.66
C LEU A 156 -6.92 -1.59 -11.22
N ASN A 157 -7.09 -2.63 -12.04
CA ASN A 157 -6.57 -3.95 -11.70
C ASN A 157 -5.03 -3.88 -11.63
N PRO A 158 -4.41 -4.43 -10.56
CA PRO A 158 -2.96 -4.52 -10.48
C PRO A 158 -2.43 -5.45 -11.57
N SER A 159 -1.15 -5.30 -11.90
CA SER A 159 -0.45 -6.12 -12.88
C SER A 159 -1.15 -6.26 -14.24
N SER A 160 -1.90 -5.23 -14.64
CA SER A 160 -2.75 -5.21 -15.84
C SER A 160 -2.31 -4.12 -16.81
N TYR A 161 -2.89 -4.10 -18.01
CA TYR A 161 -2.61 -3.09 -19.02
C TYR A 161 -3.87 -2.31 -19.37
N TYR A 162 -3.73 -0.99 -19.47
CA TYR A 162 -4.83 -0.09 -19.82
C TYR A 162 -4.46 0.80 -20.99
N MET A 163 -5.39 1.00 -21.91
CA MET A 163 -5.26 1.88 -23.05
C MET A 163 -6.12 3.13 -22.87
N ILE A 164 -5.52 4.29 -23.13
CA ILE A 164 -6.20 5.58 -23.18
C ILE A 164 -6.38 5.93 -24.64
N VAL A 165 -7.57 6.37 -25.02
CA VAL A 165 -7.85 6.88 -26.36
C VAL A 165 -8.55 8.22 -26.24
N ALA A 166 -8.03 9.23 -26.93
CA ALA A 166 -8.73 10.50 -27.12
C ALA A 166 -9.23 10.60 -28.56
N THR A 167 -10.42 11.16 -28.72
CA THR A 167 -11.06 11.33 -30.03
C THR A 167 -11.18 12.80 -30.40
N ASP A 168 -11.47 13.06 -31.68
CA ASP A 168 -11.80 14.38 -32.20
C ASP A 168 -13.12 14.99 -31.63
N SER A 169 -13.80 14.27 -30.72
CA SER A 169 -14.93 14.82 -29.97
C SER A 169 -14.50 15.63 -28.76
N LEU A 170 -13.22 15.54 -28.36
CA LEU A 170 -12.62 16.39 -27.32
C LEU A 170 -12.45 17.81 -27.86
N LYS A 171 -12.92 18.82 -27.11
CA LYS A 171 -12.97 20.21 -27.55
C LYS A 171 -12.20 21.14 -26.61
N ASP A 172 -11.69 22.23 -27.16
CA ASP A 172 -11.12 23.33 -26.39
C ASP A 172 -12.20 24.30 -25.86
N SER A 173 -11.77 25.32 -25.12
CA SER A 173 -12.64 26.34 -24.53
C SER A 173 -13.41 27.20 -25.54
N ARG A 174 -13.05 27.12 -26.84
CA ARG A 174 -13.75 27.76 -27.95
C ARG A 174 -14.80 26.83 -28.58
N GLY A 175 -14.91 25.60 -28.09
CA GLY A 175 -15.75 24.55 -28.68
C GLY A 175 -15.14 23.91 -29.93
N THR A 176 -13.85 24.15 -30.21
CA THR A 176 -13.16 23.61 -31.39
C THR A 176 -12.61 22.22 -31.08
N PRO A 177 -12.86 21.21 -31.92
CA PRO A 177 -12.22 19.89 -31.81
C PRO A 177 -10.69 19.96 -31.74
N LEU A 178 -10.11 19.18 -30.82
CA LEU A 178 -8.66 18.97 -30.78
C LEU A 178 -8.19 18.11 -31.96
N LYS A 179 -6.94 18.31 -32.35
CA LYS A 179 -6.26 17.49 -33.37
C LYS A 179 -5.18 16.60 -32.76
N ALA A 180 -4.77 15.60 -33.52
CA ALA A 180 -3.55 14.85 -33.21
C ALA A 180 -2.34 15.79 -33.21
N GLY A 181 -1.44 15.66 -32.23
CA GLY A 181 -0.16 16.35 -32.25
C GLY A 181 0.70 15.91 -33.44
N GLY A 182 1.64 16.77 -33.84
CA GLY A 182 2.52 16.53 -35.00
C GLY A 182 3.17 15.14 -34.95
N ASP A 183 3.81 14.80 -33.83
CA ASP A 183 4.48 13.51 -33.65
C ASP A 183 3.52 12.31 -33.77
N TYR A 184 2.33 12.39 -33.14
CA TYR A 184 1.34 11.32 -33.24
C TYR A 184 0.91 11.11 -34.70
N SER A 185 0.57 12.21 -35.38
CA SER A 185 0.12 12.16 -36.78
C SER A 185 1.21 11.64 -37.72
N ASN A 186 2.48 11.96 -37.47
CA ASN A 186 3.63 11.46 -38.22
C ASN A 186 3.80 9.95 -38.03
N PHE A 187 3.83 9.45 -36.80
CA PHE A 187 3.99 8.01 -36.55
C PHE A 187 2.78 7.19 -36.98
N LYS A 188 1.59 7.78 -36.95
CA LYS A 188 0.37 7.17 -37.47
C LYS A 188 0.38 7.04 -39.00
N SER A 189 0.93 8.01 -39.71
CA SER A 189 0.93 8.05 -41.18
C SER A 189 2.13 7.36 -41.83
N THR A 190 3.29 7.32 -41.15
CA THR A 190 4.52 6.73 -41.68
C THR A 190 5.31 6.06 -40.56
N ALA A 191 5.81 4.85 -40.84
CA ALA A 191 6.61 4.07 -39.90
C ALA A 191 8.02 4.64 -39.64
N GLY A 192 8.41 5.70 -40.35
CA GLY A 192 9.75 6.27 -40.30
C GLY A 192 10.82 5.33 -40.86
N THR A 193 12.09 5.69 -40.65
CA THR A 193 13.24 4.96 -41.18
C THR A 193 14.00 4.19 -40.10
N THR A 194 13.84 4.58 -38.84
CA THR A 194 14.51 3.92 -37.71
C THR A 194 13.66 2.80 -37.12
N THR A 195 14.30 1.82 -36.49
CA THR A 195 13.61 0.72 -35.78
C THR A 195 12.65 1.25 -34.70
N GLN A 196 12.99 2.37 -34.06
CA GLN A 196 12.19 2.99 -33.01
C GLN A 196 10.89 3.56 -33.56
N GLU A 197 10.98 4.37 -34.63
CA GLU A 197 9.80 4.93 -35.30
C GLU A 197 8.87 3.82 -35.80
N GLN A 198 9.45 2.76 -36.37
CA GLN A 198 8.68 1.60 -36.85
C GLN A 198 7.97 0.87 -35.71
N THR A 199 8.61 0.78 -34.54
CA THR A 199 8.03 0.21 -33.33
C THR A 199 6.86 1.06 -32.85
N ILE A 200 7.03 2.38 -32.77
CA ILE A 200 5.99 3.32 -32.34
C ILE A 200 4.79 3.27 -33.30
N SER A 201 5.04 3.33 -34.61
CA SER A 201 3.98 3.25 -35.62
C SER A 201 3.21 1.92 -35.55
N SER A 202 3.91 0.81 -35.31
CA SER A 202 3.28 -0.50 -35.09
C SER A 202 2.46 -0.55 -33.81
N LEU A 203 2.91 0.11 -32.73
CA LEU A 203 2.17 0.21 -31.47
C LEU A 203 0.88 1.02 -31.66
N ILE A 204 0.95 2.18 -32.30
CA ILE A 204 -0.23 3.01 -32.61
C ILE A 204 -1.23 2.23 -33.48
N THR A 205 -0.74 1.55 -34.52
CA THR A 205 -1.59 0.72 -35.39
C THR A 205 -2.31 -0.38 -34.59
N LEU A 206 -1.59 -1.04 -33.67
CA LEU A 206 -2.18 -2.07 -32.81
C LEU A 206 -3.20 -1.46 -31.83
N GLN A 207 -2.87 -0.35 -31.18
CA GLN A 207 -3.74 0.36 -30.25
C GLN A 207 -5.07 0.75 -30.90
N GLU A 208 -5.01 1.45 -32.04
CA GLU A 208 -6.22 1.86 -32.76
C GLU A 208 -7.00 0.67 -33.33
N GLY A 209 -6.30 -0.39 -33.75
CA GLY A 209 -6.94 -1.63 -34.21
C GLY A 209 -7.74 -2.34 -33.10
N LEU A 210 -7.16 -2.45 -31.89
CA LEU A 210 -7.85 -3.00 -30.73
C LEU A 210 -9.02 -2.13 -30.29
N PHE A 211 -8.85 -0.81 -30.32
CA PHE A 211 -9.91 0.14 -30.01
C PHE A 211 -11.10 0.00 -30.98
N LYS A 212 -10.82 -0.07 -32.28
CA LYS A 212 -11.83 -0.28 -33.32
C LYS A 212 -12.56 -1.60 -33.15
N ALA A 213 -11.85 -2.69 -32.84
CA ALA A 213 -12.46 -4.00 -32.60
C ALA A 213 -13.41 -3.99 -31.39
N ALA A 214 -13.07 -3.22 -30.35
CA ALA A 214 -13.87 -3.11 -29.13
C ALA A 214 -15.08 -2.18 -29.26
N THR A 215 -14.96 -1.09 -30.04
CA THR A 215 -15.97 -0.01 -30.06
C THR A 215 -16.69 0.17 -31.39
N GLY A 216 -16.14 -0.35 -32.48
CA GLY A 216 -16.56 -0.03 -33.85
C GLY A 216 -16.12 1.34 -34.35
N ILE A 217 -15.48 2.17 -33.52
CA ILE A 217 -15.03 3.51 -33.89
C ILE A 217 -13.77 3.43 -34.75
N THR A 218 -13.78 4.14 -35.87
CA THR A 218 -12.71 4.10 -36.86
C THR A 218 -11.52 4.99 -36.48
N SER A 219 -10.32 4.60 -36.92
CA SER A 219 -9.05 5.27 -36.63
C SER A 219 -9.02 6.76 -37.00
N ASP A 220 -9.78 7.21 -37.99
CA ASP A 220 -9.84 8.63 -38.38
C ASP A 220 -10.41 9.53 -37.28
N ARG A 221 -11.16 8.98 -36.33
CA ARG A 221 -11.69 9.69 -35.16
C ARG A 221 -10.70 9.74 -34.00
N VAL A 222 -9.61 8.96 -34.04
CA VAL A 222 -8.61 8.88 -32.97
C VAL A 222 -7.53 9.94 -33.16
N ILE A 223 -7.40 10.83 -32.19
CA ILE A 223 -6.38 11.89 -32.16
C ILE A 223 -5.18 11.53 -31.28
N PHE A 224 -5.35 10.57 -30.38
CA PHE A 224 -4.29 10.08 -29.51
C PHE A 224 -4.65 8.68 -28.99
N SER A 225 -3.66 7.79 -28.92
CA SER A 225 -3.76 6.53 -28.19
C SER A 225 -2.41 6.17 -27.58
N ASP A 226 -2.45 5.60 -26.37
CA ASP A 226 -1.30 5.01 -25.69
C ASP A 226 -1.80 3.98 -24.69
N TRP A 227 -0.97 3.05 -24.25
CA TRP A 227 -1.31 2.15 -23.16
C TRP A 227 -0.22 2.12 -22.11
N PHE A 228 -0.52 1.62 -20.93
CA PHE A 228 0.43 1.53 -19.84
C PHE A 228 0.14 0.30 -18.97
N ALA A 229 1.18 -0.20 -18.30
CA ALA A 229 1.04 -1.23 -17.28
C ALA A 229 0.73 -0.57 -15.93
N THR A 230 -0.16 -1.14 -15.14
CA THR A 230 -0.38 -0.77 -13.73
C THR A 230 0.60 -1.50 -12.82
N GLN A 231 0.92 -0.95 -11.65
CA GLN A 231 1.81 -1.53 -10.65
C GLN A 231 1.38 -2.91 -10.16
N SER A 232 2.34 -3.64 -9.58
CA SER A 232 2.06 -4.87 -8.84
C SER A 232 1.20 -4.60 -7.61
N GLY A 233 0.27 -5.52 -7.35
CA GLY A 233 -0.56 -5.50 -6.16
C GLY A 233 0.12 -6.24 -4.99
N PRO A 234 -0.44 -7.36 -4.51
CA PRO A 234 0.09 -8.08 -3.35
C PRO A 234 1.34 -8.91 -3.62
N ASP A 235 1.89 -8.90 -4.84
CA ASP A 235 2.94 -9.84 -5.32
C ASP A 235 4.15 -9.93 -4.38
N VAL A 236 4.64 -8.79 -3.87
CA VAL A 236 5.77 -8.73 -2.92
C VAL A 236 5.41 -9.41 -1.60
N LEU A 237 4.21 -9.16 -1.06
CA LEU A 237 3.77 -9.77 0.20
C LEU A 237 3.46 -11.26 0.05
N LEU A 238 2.96 -11.68 -1.11
CA LEU A 238 2.80 -13.11 -1.45
C LEU A 238 4.15 -13.81 -1.58
N ALA A 239 5.17 -13.15 -2.14
CA ALA A 239 6.52 -13.67 -2.17
C ALA A 239 7.12 -13.78 -0.76
N VAL A 240 6.91 -12.79 0.13
CA VAL A 240 7.30 -12.86 1.55
C VAL A 240 6.63 -14.04 2.26
N LYS A 241 5.33 -14.24 2.06
CA LYS A 241 4.58 -15.38 2.61
C LYS A 241 5.12 -16.71 2.08
N SER A 242 5.40 -16.79 0.79
CA SER A 242 5.94 -18.00 0.15
C SER A 242 7.37 -18.29 0.61
N ALA A 243 8.17 -17.25 0.88
CA ALA A 243 9.49 -17.37 1.49
C ALA A 243 9.40 -17.94 2.91
N ALA A 244 8.44 -17.46 3.72
CA ALA A 244 8.16 -18.02 5.03
C ALA A 244 7.76 -19.51 4.94
N ALA A 245 6.92 -19.88 3.97
CA ALA A 245 6.56 -21.27 3.70
C ALA A 245 7.77 -22.13 3.24
N ALA A 246 8.73 -21.54 2.53
CA ALA A 246 9.97 -22.23 2.17
C ALA A 246 10.85 -22.51 3.40
N VAL A 247 10.96 -21.57 4.35
CA VAL A 247 11.69 -21.78 5.62
C VAL A 247 11.12 -22.94 6.43
N LEU A 248 9.81 -23.21 6.35
CA LEU A 248 9.18 -24.37 7.02
C LEU A 248 9.72 -25.73 6.55
N LYS A 249 10.35 -25.79 5.38
CA LYS A 249 11.00 -27.00 4.86
C LYS A 249 12.32 -27.29 5.59
N SER A 250 12.92 -26.29 6.25
CA SER A 250 14.08 -26.45 7.11
C SER A 250 13.67 -27.06 8.45
N PRO A 251 14.25 -28.20 8.89
CA PRO A 251 13.91 -28.83 10.18
C PRO A 251 14.14 -27.92 11.38
N SER A 252 15.13 -27.02 11.31
CA SER A 252 15.48 -26.05 12.35
C SER A 252 14.84 -24.67 12.15
N LEU A 253 13.97 -24.52 11.14
CA LEU A 253 13.41 -23.22 10.72
C LEU A 253 14.52 -22.19 10.45
N ASP A 254 15.60 -22.63 9.81
CA ASP A 254 16.73 -21.75 9.48
C ASP A 254 16.42 -20.91 8.24
N ALA A 255 16.33 -19.59 8.38
CA ALA A 255 16.11 -18.68 7.27
C ALA A 255 17.25 -18.71 6.23
N ALA A 256 18.48 -19.05 6.66
CA ALA A 256 19.61 -19.20 5.75
C ALA A 256 19.44 -20.36 4.76
N SER A 257 18.51 -21.30 5.01
CA SER A 257 18.15 -22.32 4.02
C SER A 257 17.56 -21.75 2.73
N LEU A 258 16.97 -20.54 2.78
CA LEU A 258 16.47 -19.81 1.63
C LEU A 258 17.41 -18.67 1.24
N TRP A 259 17.68 -17.75 2.18
CA TRP A 259 18.43 -16.53 1.88
C TRP A 259 19.95 -16.74 1.79
N LYS A 260 20.46 -17.92 2.18
CA LYS A 260 21.88 -18.29 2.26
C LYS A 260 22.67 -17.52 3.34
N GLN A 261 22.47 -16.20 3.41
CA GLN A 261 23.01 -15.32 4.44
C GLN A 261 22.13 -14.08 4.62
N ASP A 262 22.22 -13.42 5.78
CA ASP A 262 21.66 -12.07 5.97
C ASP A 262 22.68 -10.96 5.62
N ALA A 263 22.26 -9.69 5.72
CA ALA A 263 23.14 -8.55 5.45
C ALA A 263 24.25 -8.36 6.49
N LYS A 264 24.19 -9.05 7.64
CA LYS A 264 25.26 -9.09 8.65
C LYS A 264 26.30 -10.18 8.36
N GLY A 265 26.08 -11.00 7.33
CA GLY A 265 26.94 -12.13 6.96
C GLY A 265 26.67 -13.41 7.76
N ASN A 266 25.57 -13.49 8.50
CA ASN A 266 25.19 -14.70 9.22
C ASN A 266 24.67 -15.75 8.23
N THR A 267 25.27 -16.94 8.24
CA THR A 267 24.92 -18.07 7.37
C THR A 267 24.08 -19.15 8.07
N SER A 268 23.67 -18.91 9.33
CA SER A 268 22.72 -19.76 10.06
C SER A 268 21.85 -18.89 10.97
N LEU A 269 20.53 -19.04 10.80
CA LEU A 269 19.47 -18.23 11.40
C LEU A 269 18.34 -19.14 11.93
N PRO A 270 18.62 -20.07 12.85
CA PRO A 270 17.67 -21.09 13.29
C PRO A 270 16.56 -20.52 14.19
N GLY A 271 15.42 -21.21 14.17
CA GLY A 271 14.23 -20.84 14.94
C GLY A 271 13.53 -19.59 14.40
N THR A 272 13.72 -19.25 13.12
CA THR A 272 12.92 -18.19 12.50
C THR A 272 11.44 -18.56 12.58
N TYR A 273 10.59 -17.57 12.89
CA TYR A 273 9.15 -17.73 13.18
C TYR A 273 8.82 -18.52 14.46
N VAL A 274 9.76 -18.69 15.39
CA VAL A 274 9.45 -19.24 16.72
C VAL A 274 9.08 -18.08 17.66
N ALA A 275 7.92 -18.20 18.30
CA ALA A 275 7.50 -17.36 19.42
C ALA A 275 7.82 -18.08 20.73
N SER A 276 8.37 -17.36 21.71
CA SER A 276 8.70 -17.90 23.04
C SER A 276 8.37 -16.89 24.11
N TRP A 277 8.00 -17.35 25.30
CA TRP A 277 7.59 -16.50 26.41
C TRP A 277 8.00 -17.12 27.75
N SER A 278 8.01 -16.30 28.79
CA SER A 278 8.28 -16.76 30.15
C SER A 278 7.21 -17.77 30.61
N PRO A 279 7.59 -18.92 31.21
CA PRO A 279 6.62 -19.90 31.71
C PRO A 279 5.81 -19.37 32.90
N THR A 280 6.34 -18.37 33.61
CA THR A 280 5.66 -17.64 34.68
C THR A 280 5.32 -16.23 34.21
N ALA A 281 4.10 -15.77 34.49
CA ALA A 281 3.61 -14.45 34.09
C ALA A 281 2.96 -13.73 35.28
N PRO A 282 3.20 -12.43 35.48
CA PRO A 282 2.47 -11.63 36.46
C PRO A 282 0.98 -11.56 36.09
N LEU A 283 0.15 -11.28 37.10
CA LEU A 283 -1.26 -10.96 36.87
C LEU A 283 -1.40 -9.59 36.19
N PHE A 284 -2.54 -9.35 35.58
CA PHE A 284 -2.80 -8.22 34.71
C PHE A 284 -2.47 -6.86 35.33
N MET A 285 -2.92 -6.62 36.57
CA MET A 285 -2.68 -5.34 37.25
C MET A 285 -1.21 -5.18 37.64
N ASP A 286 -0.56 -6.24 38.11
CA ASP A 286 0.85 -6.23 38.47
C ASP A 286 1.75 -6.01 37.25
N ALA A 287 1.39 -6.61 36.12
CA ALA A 287 2.05 -6.42 34.84
C ALA A 287 1.91 -4.97 34.36
N LEU A 288 0.70 -4.41 34.43
CA LEU A 288 0.42 -3.02 34.04
C LEU A 288 1.24 -2.02 34.87
N ASP A 289 1.39 -2.27 36.17
CA ASP A 289 2.22 -1.46 37.08
C ASP A 289 3.72 -1.75 36.98
N GLY A 290 4.08 -2.86 36.35
CA GLY A 290 5.45 -3.34 36.23
C GLY A 290 6.35 -2.42 35.40
N VAL A 291 7.66 -2.56 35.68
CA VAL A 291 8.73 -1.82 34.99
C VAL A 291 8.91 -2.23 33.51
N SER A 292 8.35 -3.37 33.10
CA SER A 292 8.38 -3.81 31.71
C SER A 292 7.51 -2.96 30.79
N GLU A 293 6.50 -2.25 31.33
CA GLU A 293 5.61 -1.39 30.55
C GLU A 293 6.03 0.08 30.65
N LEU A 294 7.32 0.35 30.41
CA LEU A 294 7.94 1.67 30.61
C LEU A 294 7.49 2.71 29.59
N LEU A 295 7.08 2.26 28.40
CA LEU A 295 6.64 3.14 27.31
C LEU A 295 5.17 3.56 27.44
N LEU A 296 4.39 2.89 28.31
CA LEU A 296 2.99 3.21 28.55
C LEU A 296 2.87 4.36 29.57
N PRO A 297 2.29 5.53 29.19
CA PRO A 297 2.22 6.68 30.09
C PRO A 297 1.41 6.42 31.36
N ALA A 298 1.82 7.01 32.49
CA ALA A 298 1.14 6.84 33.78
C ALA A 298 -0.35 7.26 33.76
N LYS A 299 -0.69 8.35 33.06
CA LYS A 299 -2.09 8.79 32.86
C LYS A 299 -2.89 7.70 32.14
N THR A 300 -2.31 7.07 31.11
CA THR A 300 -2.94 5.98 30.36
C THR A 300 -3.14 4.75 31.25
N LYS A 301 -2.15 4.38 32.07
CA LYS A 301 -2.30 3.28 33.05
C LYS A 301 -3.46 3.54 34.02
N GLN A 302 -3.58 4.76 34.53
CA GLN A 302 -4.69 5.15 35.43
C GLN A 302 -6.04 5.08 34.71
N ALA A 303 -6.13 5.57 33.47
CA ALA A 303 -7.34 5.50 32.66
C ALA A 303 -7.78 4.05 32.39
N ILE A 304 -6.83 3.16 32.07
CA ILE A 304 -7.09 1.73 31.90
C ILE A 304 -7.66 1.11 33.18
N LYS A 305 -7.04 1.37 34.34
CA LYS A 305 -7.53 0.85 35.63
C LYS A 305 -8.93 1.35 35.97
N ALA A 306 -9.19 2.63 35.73
CA ALA A 306 -10.51 3.22 35.93
C ALA A 306 -11.57 2.57 35.01
N GLY A 307 -11.23 2.38 33.73
CA GLY A 307 -12.10 1.69 32.76
C GLY A 307 -12.40 0.25 33.16
N ILE A 308 -11.40 -0.50 33.65
CA ILE A 308 -11.58 -1.88 34.13
C ILE A 308 -12.53 -1.94 35.32
N ALA A 309 -12.38 -1.01 36.27
CA ALA A 309 -13.27 -0.94 37.43
C ALA A 309 -14.71 -0.58 37.01
N ALA A 310 -14.87 0.42 36.13
CA ALA A 310 -16.17 0.85 35.63
C ALA A 310 -16.90 -0.27 34.84
N ALA A 311 -16.16 -1.06 34.07
CA ALA A 311 -16.69 -2.21 33.33
C ALA A 311 -16.92 -3.47 34.19
N GLY A 312 -16.60 -3.44 35.50
CA GLY A 312 -16.74 -4.59 36.40
C GLY A 312 -15.74 -5.73 36.11
N LEU A 313 -14.62 -5.43 35.44
CA LEU A 313 -13.64 -6.44 34.98
C LEU A 313 -12.51 -6.71 36.00
N THR A 314 -12.54 -6.11 37.19
CA THR A 314 -11.50 -6.28 38.23
C THR A 314 -11.29 -7.73 38.63
N GLY A 315 -12.36 -8.53 38.75
CA GLY A 315 -12.25 -9.95 39.06
C GLY A 315 -11.53 -10.74 37.97
N LEU A 316 -11.83 -10.44 36.70
CA LEU A 316 -11.17 -11.05 35.55
C LEU A 316 -9.69 -10.64 35.47
N ALA A 317 -9.37 -9.39 35.79
CA ALA A 317 -7.98 -8.93 35.88
C ALA A 317 -7.17 -9.72 36.92
N GLY A 318 -7.81 -10.12 38.04
CA GLY A 318 -7.20 -10.91 39.11
C GLY A 318 -6.85 -12.36 38.74
N ILE A 319 -7.33 -12.86 37.60
CA ILE A 319 -6.99 -14.20 37.09
C ILE A 319 -6.31 -14.16 35.72
N THR A 320 -6.18 -12.98 35.11
CA THR A 320 -5.55 -12.82 33.79
C THR A 320 -4.06 -12.64 33.94
N SER A 321 -3.27 -13.49 33.30
CA SER A 321 -1.82 -13.38 33.22
C SER A 321 -1.39 -12.61 31.97
N VAL A 322 -0.28 -11.87 32.09
CA VAL A 322 0.38 -11.19 30.98
C VAL A 322 1.77 -11.79 30.77
N TYR A 323 1.89 -12.58 29.71
CA TYR A 323 3.14 -13.23 29.34
C TYR A 323 3.99 -12.28 28.49
N SER A 324 5.23 -12.08 28.90
CA SER A 324 6.24 -11.38 28.12
C SER A 324 7.12 -12.38 27.37
N GLY A 325 7.41 -12.07 26.11
CA GLY A 325 8.18 -12.96 25.24
C GLY A 325 8.73 -12.25 24.02
N THR A 326 9.23 -13.05 23.08
CA THR A 326 9.66 -12.58 21.76
C THR A 326 9.23 -13.54 20.66
N VAL A 327 9.12 -13.04 19.43
CA VAL A 327 8.98 -13.83 18.21
C VAL A 327 10.12 -13.49 17.26
N LYS A 328 10.78 -14.52 16.70
CA LYS A 328 11.85 -14.31 15.72
C LYS A 328 11.27 -14.04 14.33
N LEU A 329 11.47 -12.84 13.79
CA LEU A 329 10.89 -12.40 12.52
C LEU A 329 11.97 -11.89 11.55
N PRO A 330 11.90 -12.25 10.26
CA PRO A 330 12.72 -11.61 9.23
C PRO A 330 12.48 -10.10 9.16
N TYR A 331 13.57 -9.35 9.08
CA TYR A 331 13.57 -7.91 8.94
C TYR A 331 14.28 -7.53 7.65
N PHE A 332 13.65 -6.68 6.85
CA PHE A 332 14.10 -6.31 5.50
C PHE A 332 14.39 -4.81 5.35
N LEU A 333 13.97 -4.00 6.34
CA LEU A 333 14.33 -2.59 6.39
C LEU A 333 15.79 -2.44 6.81
N SER A 334 16.42 -1.37 6.34
CA SER A 334 17.76 -1.01 6.79
C SER A 334 17.78 -0.65 8.28
N THR A 335 18.87 -0.98 8.96
CA THR A 335 19.09 -0.63 10.37
C THR A 335 20.35 0.22 10.53
N PRO A 336 20.47 1.02 11.61
CA PRO A 336 21.70 1.76 11.88
C PRO A 336 22.95 0.86 11.95
N ALA A 337 22.80 -0.39 12.38
CA ALA A 337 23.89 -1.36 12.40
C ALA A 337 24.41 -1.72 11.01
N ILE A 338 23.56 -1.71 9.98
CA ILE A 338 23.91 -2.00 8.59
C ILE A 338 24.31 -0.72 7.84
N ALA A 339 23.52 0.35 7.97
CA ALA A 339 23.74 1.60 7.25
C ALA A 339 24.82 2.50 7.89
N GLY A 340 25.22 2.21 9.13
CA GLY A 340 26.16 2.99 9.93
C GLY A 340 25.53 4.12 10.74
N SER A 341 24.30 4.55 10.44
CA SER A 341 23.54 5.53 11.24
C SER A 341 22.04 5.48 10.96
N TRP A 342 21.24 6.06 11.84
CA TRP A 342 19.79 6.24 11.61
C TRP A 342 19.51 7.13 10.40
N ASP A 343 20.26 8.22 10.23
CA ASP A 343 20.08 9.14 9.10
C ASP A 343 20.32 8.50 7.74
N LYS A 344 21.15 7.44 7.67
CA LYS A 344 21.33 6.63 6.46
C LYS A 344 20.30 5.51 6.37
N ALA A 345 19.98 4.85 7.48
CA ALA A 345 19.02 3.75 7.48
C ALA A 345 17.63 4.20 6.99
N LYS A 346 17.19 5.40 7.42
CA LYS A 346 15.87 5.96 7.04
C LYS A 346 15.77 6.41 5.57
N THR A 347 16.85 6.30 4.78
CA THR A 347 16.83 6.63 3.34
C THR A 347 16.91 5.40 2.43
N GLN A 348 17.09 4.21 3.01
CA GLN A 348 17.29 2.96 2.29
C GLN A 348 16.02 2.11 2.30
N SER A 349 15.40 1.97 1.14
CA SER A 349 14.25 1.09 0.92
C SER A 349 14.63 -0.39 0.84
N TRP A 350 13.64 -1.26 0.82
CA TRP A 350 13.84 -2.67 0.50
C TRP A 350 14.47 -2.83 -0.88
N HIS A 351 15.35 -3.83 -0.99
CA HIS A 351 15.95 -4.28 -2.24
C HIS A 351 15.60 -5.74 -2.47
N GLY A 352 15.39 -6.11 -3.72
CA GLY A 352 15.09 -7.47 -4.11
C GLY A 352 16.31 -8.39 -4.05
N ALA A 353 16.08 -9.63 -3.65
CA ALA A 353 17.11 -10.62 -3.35
C ALA A 353 17.70 -11.28 -4.61
N ILE A 354 17.05 -11.12 -5.76
CA ILE A 354 17.41 -11.75 -7.04
C ILE A 354 17.60 -10.70 -8.13
N PRO A 355 18.14 -11.03 -9.32
CA PRO A 355 18.09 -10.11 -10.47
C PRO A 355 16.68 -10.00 -11.01
N SER A 356 16.33 -8.82 -11.55
CA SER A 356 15.03 -8.61 -12.19
C SER A 356 14.74 -9.70 -13.23
N LEU A 357 13.63 -10.39 -13.02
CA LEU A 357 13.09 -11.39 -13.95
C LEU A 357 12.73 -10.75 -15.30
N TYR A 358 12.41 -9.45 -15.32
CA TYR A 358 12.20 -8.71 -16.56
C TYR A 358 13.49 -8.59 -17.37
N ALA A 359 14.59 -8.25 -16.70
CA ALA A 359 15.92 -8.14 -17.30
C ALA A 359 16.40 -9.50 -17.82
N ILE A 360 16.22 -10.55 -17.00
CA ILE A 360 16.56 -11.92 -17.38
C ILE A 360 15.74 -12.34 -18.61
N ALA A 361 14.42 -12.14 -18.61
CA ALA A 361 13.57 -12.47 -19.75
C ALA A 361 14.02 -11.78 -21.04
N ASN A 362 14.42 -10.51 -20.96
CA ASN A 362 14.95 -9.77 -22.11
C ASN A 362 16.31 -10.31 -22.58
N ALA A 363 17.20 -10.63 -21.65
CA ALA A 363 18.51 -11.21 -21.95
C ALA A 363 18.40 -12.60 -22.59
N LEU A 364 17.49 -13.46 -22.10
CA LEU A 364 17.20 -14.77 -22.69
C LEU A 364 16.67 -14.63 -24.12
N LYS A 365 15.72 -13.71 -24.35
CA LYS A 365 15.20 -13.40 -25.70
C LYS A 365 16.29 -12.88 -26.63
N ALA A 366 17.24 -12.12 -26.11
CA ALA A 366 18.37 -11.59 -26.86
C ALA A 366 19.48 -12.63 -27.11
N GLY A 367 19.43 -13.78 -26.45
CA GLY A 367 20.50 -14.79 -26.50
C GLY A 367 21.79 -14.33 -25.83
N ASP A 368 21.69 -13.54 -24.76
CA ASP A 368 22.86 -13.05 -24.01
C ASP A 368 23.60 -14.19 -23.32
N THR A 369 24.79 -14.51 -23.82
CA THR A 369 25.60 -15.64 -23.34
C THR A 369 26.15 -15.43 -21.93
N GLU A 370 26.39 -14.20 -21.51
CA GLU A 370 26.90 -13.89 -20.16
C GLU A 370 25.82 -14.13 -19.12
N VAL A 371 24.60 -13.67 -19.40
CA VAL A 371 23.42 -13.93 -18.55
C VAL A 371 23.09 -15.41 -18.50
N ILE A 372 23.05 -16.10 -19.65
CA ILE A 372 22.81 -17.54 -19.72
C ILE A 372 23.85 -18.31 -18.90
N GLY A 373 25.14 -17.97 -19.04
CA GLY A 373 26.22 -18.57 -18.27
C GLY A 373 26.07 -18.34 -16.76
N GLY A 374 25.68 -17.12 -16.36
CA GLY A 374 25.43 -16.79 -14.96
C GLY A 374 24.26 -17.57 -14.34
N LEU A 375 23.16 -17.76 -15.10
CA LEU A 375 22.02 -18.56 -14.65
C LEU A 375 22.42 -20.03 -14.44
N VAL A 376 23.12 -20.62 -15.41
CA VAL A 376 23.61 -22.01 -15.31
C VAL A 376 24.58 -22.15 -14.14
N GLY A 377 25.48 -21.18 -13.94
CA GLY A 377 26.40 -21.14 -12.80
C GLY A 377 25.69 -21.06 -11.44
N ALA A 378 24.49 -20.49 -11.39
CA ALA A 378 23.64 -20.47 -10.21
C ALA A 378 22.75 -21.72 -10.05
N GLY A 379 22.86 -22.70 -10.95
CA GLY A 379 22.03 -23.91 -10.96
C GLY A 379 20.60 -23.69 -11.45
N VAL A 380 20.38 -22.62 -12.21
CA VAL A 380 19.09 -22.30 -12.83
C VAL A 380 19.08 -22.78 -14.28
N ASP A 381 18.00 -23.47 -14.68
CA ASP A 381 17.77 -23.82 -16.08
C ASP A 381 17.19 -22.61 -16.84
N PRO A 382 17.94 -22.02 -17.80
CA PRO A 382 17.50 -20.81 -18.50
C PRO A 382 16.23 -21.01 -19.34
N ALA A 383 16.06 -22.19 -19.96
CA ALA A 383 14.91 -22.48 -20.79
C ALA A 383 13.66 -22.65 -19.92
N LEU A 384 13.78 -23.44 -18.86
CA LEU A 384 12.71 -23.65 -17.89
C LEU A 384 12.28 -22.34 -17.21
N LEU A 385 13.24 -21.50 -16.80
CA LEU A 385 12.94 -20.19 -16.22
C LEU A 385 12.19 -19.31 -17.23
N GLY A 386 12.63 -19.30 -18.51
CA GLY A 386 11.96 -18.60 -19.60
C GLY A 386 10.49 -19.02 -19.76
N GLU A 387 10.22 -20.32 -19.76
CA GLU A 387 8.86 -20.85 -19.81
C GLU A 387 8.02 -20.47 -18.59
N MET A 388 8.58 -20.55 -17.39
CA MET A 388 7.88 -20.17 -16.15
C MET A 388 7.54 -18.68 -16.10
N MET A 389 8.44 -17.80 -16.56
CA MET A 389 8.18 -16.36 -16.65
C MET A 389 7.09 -16.01 -17.67
N ALA A 390 6.91 -16.85 -18.69
CA ALA A 390 5.87 -16.70 -19.70
C ALA A 390 4.54 -17.35 -19.31
N ASP A 391 4.45 -18.03 -18.16
CA ASP A 391 3.23 -18.71 -17.72
C ASP A 391 2.82 -18.27 -16.30
N PRO A 392 1.86 -17.33 -16.19
CA PRO A 392 1.37 -16.85 -14.90
C PRO A 392 0.84 -17.96 -13.97
N SER A 393 0.39 -19.10 -14.50
CA SER A 393 -0.10 -20.22 -13.68
C SER A 393 1.02 -20.93 -12.90
N ARG A 394 2.28 -20.72 -13.30
CA ARG A 394 3.46 -21.36 -12.71
C ARG A 394 4.17 -20.49 -11.67
N GLN A 395 3.53 -19.46 -11.12
CA GLN A 395 4.15 -18.48 -10.22
C GLN A 395 4.88 -19.09 -9.00
N SER A 396 4.32 -20.13 -8.38
CA SER A 396 4.98 -20.83 -7.24
C SER A 396 6.25 -21.57 -7.67
N ALA A 397 6.23 -22.20 -8.85
CA ALA A 397 7.39 -22.86 -9.43
C ALA A 397 8.44 -21.83 -9.87
N LEU A 398 8.01 -20.71 -10.48
CA LEU A 398 8.86 -19.58 -10.84
C LEU A 398 9.61 -19.04 -9.62
N LEU A 399 8.90 -18.79 -8.51
CA LEU A 399 9.53 -18.30 -7.29
C LEU A 399 10.54 -19.30 -6.72
N THR A 400 10.22 -20.60 -6.78
CA THR A 400 11.14 -21.66 -6.34
C THR A 400 12.41 -21.68 -7.18
N GLU A 401 12.29 -21.64 -8.52
CA GLU A 401 13.46 -21.62 -9.41
C GLU A 401 14.26 -20.32 -9.27
N ALA A 402 13.57 -19.18 -9.23
CA ALA A 402 14.19 -17.87 -9.07
C ALA A 402 14.92 -17.73 -7.72
N SER A 403 14.47 -18.43 -6.66
CA SER A 403 15.13 -18.39 -5.35
C SER A 403 16.58 -18.88 -5.37
N LYS A 404 16.97 -19.71 -6.35
CA LYS A 404 18.37 -20.11 -6.54
C LYS A 404 19.29 -18.92 -6.83
N LEU A 405 18.76 -17.84 -7.41
CA LEU A 405 19.47 -16.60 -7.70
C LEU A 405 19.65 -15.68 -6.49
N ILE A 406 19.17 -16.06 -5.30
CA ILE A 406 19.37 -15.24 -4.10
C ILE A 406 20.86 -15.08 -3.83
N GLY A 407 21.30 -13.83 -3.67
CA GLY A 407 22.71 -13.48 -3.46
C GLY A 407 23.59 -13.62 -4.71
N VAL A 408 23.00 -13.86 -5.89
CA VAL A 408 23.73 -13.96 -7.16
C VAL A 408 23.69 -12.62 -7.90
N THR A 409 24.85 -12.16 -8.34
CA THR A 409 24.98 -11.04 -9.28
C THR A 409 25.19 -11.61 -10.68
N ILE A 410 24.18 -11.42 -11.52
CA ILE A 410 24.25 -11.73 -12.95
C ILE A 410 24.73 -10.48 -13.67
N THR A 411 25.60 -10.65 -14.67
CA THR A 411 26.18 -9.56 -15.44
C THR A 411 25.85 -9.69 -16.93
N SER A 412 25.87 -8.56 -17.63
CA SER A 412 25.70 -8.45 -19.09
C SER A 412 26.64 -7.35 -19.60
N GLY A 413 27.60 -7.71 -20.44
CA GLY A 413 28.68 -6.82 -20.86
C GLY A 413 29.59 -6.40 -19.71
N GLY A 414 29.82 -7.27 -18.73
CA GLY A 414 30.67 -7.01 -17.55
C GLY A 414 30.08 -6.04 -16.51
N LYS A 415 28.80 -5.67 -16.64
CA LYS A 415 28.07 -4.84 -15.66
C LYS A 415 26.94 -5.63 -15.02
N PRO A 416 26.55 -5.33 -13.76
CA PRO A 416 25.37 -5.93 -13.17
C PRO A 416 24.14 -5.75 -14.07
N LEU A 417 23.40 -6.84 -14.29
CA LEU A 417 22.19 -6.86 -15.12
C LEU A 417 21.09 -5.95 -14.56
N ASP A 418 20.96 -5.95 -13.23
CA ASP A 418 20.02 -5.16 -12.44
C ASP A 418 20.78 -4.67 -11.19
N ALA A 419 21.32 -3.46 -11.27
CA ALA A 419 22.12 -2.86 -10.20
C ALA A 419 21.25 -2.31 -9.05
N GLU A 420 20.06 -1.81 -9.38
CA GLU A 420 19.17 -1.12 -8.43
C GLU A 420 18.37 -2.12 -7.58
N ARG A 421 18.09 -3.33 -8.09
CA ARG A 421 17.36 -4.37 -7.36
C ARG A 421 16.00 -3.87 -6.84
N ASN A 422 15.30 -3.07 -7.64
CA ASN A 422 14.01 -2.49 -7.24
C ASN A 422 12.98 -3.56 -6.89
N ILE A 423 12.29 -3.41 -5.76
CA ILE A 423 11.21 -4.31 -5.34
C ILE A 423 9.94 -4.07 -6.17
N GLY A 424 9.40 -5.15 -6.72
CA GLY A 424 8.15 -5.17 -7.51
C GLY A 424 7.89 -6.59 -8.03
N ARG A 425 6.95 -6.80 -8.96
CA ARG A 425 6.68 -8.15 -9.49
C ARG A 425 7.88 -8.82 -10.16
N PHE A 426 8.81 -8.02 -10.69
CA PHE A 426 9.99 -8.52 -11.39
C PHE A 426 11.10 -8.92 -10.44
N ASN A 427 11.03 -8.49 -9.17
CA ASN A 427 11.95 -8.87 -8.12
C ASN A 427 11.20 -8.84 -6.77
N PRO A 428 10.28 -9.80 -6.53
CA PRO A 428 9.29 -9.65 -5.48
C PRO A 428 9.79 -10.11 -4.10
N LEU A 429 10.90 -10.85 -4.05
CA LEU A 429 11.46 -11.37 -2.81
C LEU A 429 12.44 -10.35 -2.20
N PRO A 430 12.18 -9.78 -1.01
CA PRO A 430 13.13 -8.86 -0.38
C PRO A 430 14.39 -9.56 0.14
N THR A 431 15.51 -8.82 0.10
CA THR A 431 16.79 -9.19 0.67
C THR A 431 16.71 -9.18 2.19
N LEU A 432 17.08 -10.28 2.85
CA LEU A 432 17.08 -10.39 4.30
C LEU A 432 18.16 -9.50 4.93
N THR A 433 17.75 -8.51 5.70
CA THR A 433 18.69 -7.67 6.47
C THR A 433 19.19 -8.43 7.70
N GLU A 434 18.26 -8.96 8.49
CA GLU A 434 18.53 -9.74 9.69
C GLU A 434 17.26 -10.48 10.16
N VAL A 435 17.39 -11.39 11.12
CA VAL A 435 16.25 -11.94 11.88
C VAL A 435 16.23 -11.30 13.26
N GLN A 436 15.15 -10.57 13.58
CA GLN A 436 14.99 -9.86 14.84
C GLN A 436 14.17 -10.68 15.84
N SER A 437 14.55 -10.61 17.12
CA SER A 437 13.68 -11.07 18.22
C SER A 437 12.73 -9.93 18.59
N VAL A 438 11.51 -9.97 18.07
CA VAL A 438 10.50 -8.92 18.25
C VAL A 438 9.75 -9.16 19.56
N PRO A 439 9.72 -8.18 20.49
CA PRO A 439 8.98 -8.29 21.74
C PRO A 439 7.48 -8.50 21.52
N LEU A 440 6.89 -9.40 22.29
CA LEU A 440 5.45 -9.69 22.28
C LEU A 440 4.86 -9.68 23.69
N ARG A 441 3.53 -9.53 23.75
CA ARG A 441 2.71 -9.81 24.93
C ARG A 441 1.62 -10.83 24.59
N ILE A 442 1.29 -11.69 25.55
CA ILE A 442 0.12 -12.58 25.49
C ILE A 442 -0.72 -12.36 26.75
N PHE A 443 -2.01 -12.08 26.58
CA PHE A 443 -2.98 -11.94 27.68
C PHE A 443 -3.88 -13.17 27.69
N ALA A 444 -3.98 -13.88 28.82
CA ALA A 444 -4.88 -15.03 28.96
C ALA A 444 -5.28 -15.28 30.42
N ALA A 445 -6.52 -15.69 30.67
CA ALA A 445 -7.04 -16.01 32.01
C ALA A 445 -6.76 -17.46 32.48
N GLY A 446 -6.31 -18.33 31.57
CA GLY A 446 -6.01 -19.72 31.87
C GLY A 446 -4.73 -20.20 31.20
N PRO A 447 -4.34 -21.47 31.40
CA PRO A 447 -3.15 -22.04 30.78
C PRO A 447 -3.17 -21.87 29.26
N LEU A 448 -2.06 -21.37 28.69
CA LEU A 448 -1.97 -21.11 27.24
C LEU A 448 -2.25 -22.35 26.38
N ALA A 449 -1.93 -23.55 26.87
CA ALA A 449 -2.23 -24.81 26.18
C ALA A 449 -3.73 -25.09 25.99
N ASN A 450 -4.60 -24.46 26.80
CA ASN A 450 -6.05 -24.66 26.77
C ASN A 450 -6.79 -23.58 25.97
N VAL A 451 -6.07 -22.61 25.39
CA VAL A 451 -6.64 -21.55 24.55
C VAL A 451 -7.37 -22.17 23.34
N THR A 452 -8.60 -21.74 23.11
CA THR A 452 -9.43 -22.15 21.97
C THR A 452 -9.42 -21.10 20.86
N ASP A 453 -9.23 -19.83 21.21
CA ASP A 453 -9.30 -18.70 20.29
C ASP A 453 -8.14 -17.73 20.59
N VAL A 454 -7.37 -17.36 19.56
CA VAL A 454 -6.33 -16.33 19.63
C VAL A 454 -6.79 -15.11 18.86
N ILE A 455 -6.71 -13.93 19.45
CA ILE A 455 -6.88 -12.65 18.77
C ILE A 455 -5.49 -12.02 18.61
N ILE A 456 -5.01 -11.91 17.38
CA ILE A 456 -3.83 -11.11 17.06
C ILE A 456 -4.29 -9.66 16.93
N TYR A 457 -3.85 -8.82 17.86
CA TYR A 457 -4.14 -7.39 17.87
C TYR A 457 -2.97 -6.59 17.31
N GLN A 458 -3.26 -5.58 16.47
CA GLN A 458 -2.27 -4.62 15.98
C GLN A 458 -2.70 -3.18 16.30
N HIS A 459 -1.81 -2.45 16.97
CA HIS A 459 -2.03 -1.07 17.41
C HIS A 459 -1.97 -0.05 16.26
N GLY A 460 -2.47 1.17 16.50
CA GLY A 460 -2.46 2.27 15.53
C GLY A 460 -1.09 2.95 15.36
N VAL A 461 -1.03 3.95 14.47
CA VAL A 461 0.19 4.78 14.30
C VAL A 461 0.46 5.55 15.60
N THR A 462 1.72 5.86 15.87
CA THR A 462 2.18 6.58 17.08
C THR A 462 1.89 5.90 18.42
N SER A 463 1.38 4.67 18.37
CA SER A 463 0.98 3.86 19.52
C SER A 463 2.00 2.74 19.79
N ILE A 464 1.69 1.88 20.76
CA ILE A 464 2.54 0.79 21.25
C ILE A 464 1.68 -0.44 21.57
N LYS A 465 2.30 -1.62 21.60
CA LYS A 465 1.64 -2.91 21.91
C LYS A 465 0.95 -2.92 23.26
N GLU A 466 1.45 -2.17 24.25
CA GLU A 466 0.86 -2.07 25.59
C GLU A 466 -0.53 -1.41 25.59
N ASN A 467 -0.94 -0.74 24.52
CA ASN A 467 -2.32 -0.28 24.42
C ASN A 467 -3.33 -1.44 24.34
N ALA A 468 -2.89 -2.68 24.11
CA ALA A 468 -3.73 -3.88 24.18
C ALA A 468 -4.38 -4.09 25.55
N TYR A 469 -3.78 -3.58 26.64
CA TYR A 469 -4.39 -3.64 27.98
C TYR A 469 -5.79 -3.01 28.01
N ALA A 470 -6.07 -2.05 27.13
CA ALA A 470 -7.36 -1.35 27.10
C ALA A 470 -8.52 -2.20 26.54
N LEU A 471 -8.24 -3.30 25.84
CA LEU A 471 -9.28 -4.15 25.22
C LEU A 471 -9.18 -5.63 25.63
N ALA A 472 -8.01 -6.10 26.10
CA ALA A 472 -7.76 -7.52 26.31
C ALA A 472 -8.77 -8.20 27.25
N LEU A 473 -9.09 -7.58 28.38
CA LEU A 473 -10.04 -8.15 29.34
C LEU A 473 -11.46 -8.25 28.77
N GLY A 474 -11.91 -7.28 27.99
CA GLY A 474 -13.22 -7.32 27.34
C GLY A 474 -13.34 -8.51 26.38
N GLN A 475 -12.30 -8.74 25.57
CA GLN A 475 -12.26 -9.88 24.65
C GLN A 475 -12.18 -11.23 25.39
N ILE A 476 -11.36 -11.32 26.43
CA ILE A 476 -11.23 -12.54 27.25
C ILE A 476 -12.55 -12.85 27.98
N GLY A 477 -13.19 -11.84 28.56
CA GLY A 477 -14.46 -11.99 29.27
C GLY A 477 -15.60 -12.43 28.35
N ALA A 478 -15.65 -11.91 27.13
CA ALA A 478 -16.59 -12.37 26.11
C ALA A 478 -16.35 -13.84 25.74
N GLY A 479 -15.09 -14.26 25.64
CA GLY A 479 -14.71 -15.66 25.47
C GLY A 479 -15.25 -16.55 26.58
N LEU A 480 -14.99 -16.19 27.84
CA LEU A 480 -15.50 -16.95 28.98
C LEU A 480 -17.03 -17.05 28.97
N SER A 481 -17.71 -15.97 28.62
CA SER A 481 -19.17 -15.94 28.48
C SER A 481 -19.68 -16.86 27.36
N ALA A 482 -18.86 -17.09 26.34
CA ALA A 482 -19.12 -18.01 25.23
C ALA A 482 -18.53 -19.42 25.45
N SER A 483 -18.10 -19.77 26.67
CA SER A 483 -17.42 -21.04 26.99
C SER A 483 -16.15 -21.29 26.16
N LYS A 484 -15.43 -20.22 25.84
CA LYS A 484 -14.16 -20.21 25.10
C LYS A 484 -13.03 -19.70 25.97
N SER A 485 -11.81 -20.15 25.69
CA SER A 485 -10.59 -19.63 26.30
C SER A 485 -9.85 -18.77 25.29
N VAL A 486 -9.86 -17.45 25.51
CA VAL A 486 -9.27 -16.48 24.58
C VAL A 486 -7.88 -16.06 25.04
N ALA A 487 -6.95 -15.94 24.09
CA ALA A 487 -5.69 -15.22 24.29
C ALA A 487 -5.59 -14.03 23.33
N VAL A 488 -5.10 -12.89 23.80
CA VAL A 488 -4.76 -11.73 22.95
C VAL A 488 -3.25 -11.67 22.78
N VAL A 489 -2.77 -11.65 21.55
CA VAL A 489 -1.33 -11.59 21.20
C VAL A 489 -1.04 -10.30 20.47
N VAL A 490 0.02 -9.58 20.85
CA VAL A 490 0.35 -8.27 20.29
C VAL A 490 1.87 -8.07 20.17
N ILE A 491 2.27 -7.37 19.10
CA ILE A 491 3.64 -6.90 18.84
C ILE A 491 3.62 -5.41 18.44
N ASP A 492 4.77 -4.75 18.53
CA ASP A 492 4.94 -3.39 18.00
C ASP A 492 5.13 -3.40 16.48
N HIS A 493 4.55 -2.41 15.79
CA HIS A 493 4.96 -2.04 14.42
C HIS A 493 6.47 -1.75 14.35
N PRO A 494 7.13 -1.89 13.18
CA PRO A 494 8.49 -1.41 13.03
C PRO A 494 8.53 0.08 13.38
N LEU A 495 9.64 0.53 13.96
CA LEU A 495 9.84 1.93 14.38
C LEU A 495 8.85 2.43 15.45
N HIS A 496 8.09 1.55 16.11
CA HIS A 496 7.21 1.88 17.23
C HIS A 496 7.69 1.20 18.52
N GLY A 497 7.24 1.70 19.66
CA GLY A 497 7.46 1.08 20.96
C GLY A 497 8.91 0.66 21.20
N GLU A 498 9.09 -0.57 21.70
CA GLU A 498 10.40 -1.13 22.00
C GLU A 498 11.24 -1.32 20.73
N ARG A 499 10.60 -1.56 19.58
CA ARG A 499 11.31 -1.79 18.31
C ARG A 499 11.96 -0.54 17.77
N GLY A 500 11.26 0.59 17.84
CA GLY A 500 11.85 1.89 17.48
C GLY A 500 12.99 2.23 18.41
N TYR A 501 12.80 2.04 19.72
CA TYR A 501 13.79 2.41 20.73
C TYR A 501 15.06 1.55 20.59
N ALA A 502 14.92 0.25 20.34
CA ALA A 502 16.04 -0.68 20.20
C ALA A 502 17.00 -0.33 19.05
N LEU A 503 16.59 0.47 18.08
CA LEU A 503 17.46 0.89 16.96
C LEU A 503 18.49 1.95 17.36
N SER A 504 18.24 2.76 18.39
CA SER A 504 19.11 3.88 18.76
C SER A 504 19.33 4.09 20.26
N GLY A 505 18.54 3.48 21.13
CA GLY A 505 18.49 3.80 22.55
C GLY A 505 17.86 5.17 22.87
N SER A 506 17.23 5.81 21.87
CA SER A 506 16.57 7.12 21.97
C SER A 506 15.14 7.05 21.40
N LYS A 507 14.33 8.06 21.71
CA LYS A 507 12.99 8.25 21.12
C LYS A 507 13.04 8.82 19.70
N ASP A 508 14.21 9.23 19.19
CA ASP A 508 14.36 9.81 17.85
C ASP A 508 13.99 8.83 16.72
N THR A 509 14.14 7.53 16.99
CA THR A 509 13.76 6.42 16.09
C THR A 509 12.38 5.84 16.40
N VAL A 510 11.68 6.38 17.40
CA VAL A 510 10.36 5.92 17.83
C VAL A 510 9.30 6.83 17.21
N THR A 511 8.32 6.20 16.57
CA THR A 511 7.15 6.87 16.04
C THR A 511 6.19 7.16 17.19
N THR A 512 6.04 8.44 17.53
CA THR A 512 5.12 8.93 18.58
C THR A 512 4.26 10.06 18.04
N SER A 513 3.30 10.55 18.82
CA SER A 513 2.45 11.66 18.41
C SER A 513 3.25 12.95 18.20
N GLU A 514 4.34 13.12 18.95
CA GLU A 514 5.29 14.22 18.81
C GLU A 514 6.27 14.01 17.65
N ASN A 515 6.56 12.75 17.28
CA ASN A 515 7.47 12.39 16.21
C ASN A 515 6.89 11.28 15.30
N PRO A 516 5.90 11.58 14.43
CA PRO A 516 5.27 10.56 13.58
C PRO A 516 6.10 10.22 12.33
N THR A 517 7.17 10.99 12.07
CA THR A 517 7.95 10.91 10.83
C THR A 517 8.84 9.69 10.64
N PRO A 518 9.32 8.95 11.67
CA PRO A 518 10.13 7.75 11.46
C PRO A 518 9.40 6.70 10.62
N TYR A 519 8.14 6.41 10.94
CA TYR A 519 7.33 5.47 10.18
C TYR A 519 6.74 6.07 8.90
N LEU A 520 6.18 7.28 8.95
CA LEU A 520 5.54 7.91 7.78
C LEU A 520 6.54 8.30 6.69
N ASN A 521 7.77 8.61 7.08
CA ASN A 521 8.92 8.94 6.22
C ASN A 521 8.57 9.79 5.00
N LEU A 522 8.02 10.99 5.25
CA LEU A 522 7.52 11.91 4.22
C LEU A 522 8.59 12.36 3.21
N GLY A 523 9.87 12.25 3.58
CA GLY A 523 11.01 12.54 2.73
C GLY A 523 11.35 11.40 1.79
N TYR A 524 11.30 10.13 2.24
CA TYR A 524 11.67 8.96 1.44
C TYR A 524 10.48 8.02 1.31
N LEU A 525 9.64 8.28 0.30
CA LEU A 525 8.36 7.60 0.07
C LEU A 525 8.50 6.08 -0.14
N THR A 526 9.62 5.63 -0.71
CA THR A 526 9.90 4.19 -0.87
C THR A 526 10.09 3.49 0.47
N VAL A 527 10.71 4.16 1.45
CA VAL A 527 10.84 3.65 2.82
C VAL A 527 9.49 3.70 3.55
N ALA A 528 8.67 4.73 3.32
CA ALA A 528 7.31 4.79 3.87
C ALA A 528 6.45 3.59 3.42
N ARG A 529 6.51 3.26 2.11
CA ARG A 529 5.89 2.05 1.54
C ARG A 529 6.40 0.78 2.22
N ASP A 530 7.71 0.69 2.40
CA ASP A 530 8.35 -0.53 2.91
C ASP A 530 8.17 -0.71 4.43
N ASN A 531 8.00 0.37 5.21
CA ASN A 531 7.57 0.31 6.61
C ASN A 531 6.20 -0.38 6.74
N LEU A 532 5.30 -0.09 5.81
CA LEU A 532 3.98 -0.72 5.75
C LEU A 532 4.07 -2.18 5.32
N LYS A 533 4.91 -2.51 4.33
CA LYS A 533 5.18 -3.90 3.93
C LYS A 533 5.84 -4.71 5.07
N GLN A 534 6.78 -4.13 5.81
CA GLN A 534 7.40 -4.77 6.97
C GLN A 534 6.36 -5.06 8.07
N SER A 535 5.43 -4.14 8.32
CA SER A 535 4.34 -4.38 9.26
C SER A 535 3.49 -5.60 8.89
N VAL A 536 3.17 -5.76 7.60
CA VAL A 536 2.42 -6.94 7.12
C VAL A 536 3.27 -8.21 7.16
N ALA A 537 4.56 -8.12 6.80
CA ALA A 537 5.50 -9.24 6.89
C ALA A 537 5.65 -9.75 8.34
N ASP A 538 5.73 -8.83 9.30
CA ASP A 538 5.81 -9.16 10.74
C ASP A 538 4.53 -9.84 11.22
N LEU A 539 3.36 -9.37 10.79
CA LEU A 539 2.07 -9.97 11.12
C LEU A 539 1.88 -11.36 10.49
N LEU A 540 2.33 -11.56 9.25
CA LEU A 540 2.37 -12.87 8.61
C LEU A 540 3.26 -13.84 9.39
N GLY A 541 4.45 -13.39 9.79
CA GLY A 541 5.38 -14.18 10.59
C GLY A 541 4.85 -14.47 12.00
N LEU A 542 4.17 -13.52 12.64
CA LEU A 542 3.52 -13.72 13.93
C LEU A 542 2.38 -14.74 13.82
N ARG A 543 1.54 -14.65 12.79
CA ARG A 543 0.48 -15.64 12.55
C ARG A 543 1.06 -17.03 12.34
N LEU A 544 2.14 -17.14 11.56
CA LEU A 544 2.86 -18.39 11.38
C LEU A 544 3.40 -18.93 12.71
N ALA A 545 4.02 -18.08 13.53
CA ALA A 545 4.57 -18.44 14.83
C ALA A 545 3.49 -18.95 15.80
N VAL A 546 2.33 -18.30 15.85
CA VAL A 546 1.15 -18.78 16.61
C VAL A 546 0.72 -20.17 16.12
N GLY A 547 0.69 -20.39 14.79
CA GLY A 547 0.37 -21.69 14.22
C GLY A 547 1.39 -22.78 14.57
N LEU A 548 2.68 -22.45 14.61
CA LEU A 548 3.75 -23.38 14.98
C LEU A 548 3.76 -23.70 16.48
N ALA A 549 3.52 -22.71 17.34
CA ALA A 549 3.32 -22.91 18.77
C ALA A 549 2.13 -23.84 19.04
N ASN A 550 1.04 -23.71 18.28
CA ASN A 550 -0.12 -24.60 18.38
C ASN A 550 0.15 -26.01 17.85
N ALA A 551 0.63 -26.13 16.61
CA ALA A 551 0.72 -27.41 15.92
C ALA A 551 1.93 -28.27 16.34
N ARG A 552 2.98 -27.64 16.88
CA ARG A 552 4.26 -28.30 17.19
C ARG A 552 4.82 -27.97 18.58
N GLY A 553 4.16 -27.11 19.36
CA GLY A 553 4.65 -26.70 20.68
C GLY A 553 5.97 -25.91 20.64
N LEU A 554 6.34 -25.33 19.50
CA LEU A 554 7.63 -24.63 19.35
C LEU A 554 7.65 -23.34 20.17
N GLY A 555 8.61 -23.24 21.10
CA GLY A 555 8.76 -22.10 22.01
C GLY A 555 7.71 -22.02 23.13
N GLY A 556 6.76 -22.96 23.16
CA GLY A 556 5.66 -23.08 24.12
C GLY A 556 4.37 -23.52 23.43
N GLN A 557 3.52 -24.28 24.14
CA GLN A 557 2.20 -24.66 23.61
C GLN A 557 1.22 -23.49 23.72
N LEU A 558 0.65 -23.07 22.59
CA LEU A 558 -0.45 -22.10 22.53
C LEU A 558 -1.67 -22.72 21.85
N GLY A 559 -2.68 -23.00 22.67
CA GLY A 559 -3.93 -23.65 22.29
C GLY A 559 -3.82 -25.13 21.94
N GLY A 560 -4.96 -25.76 21.67
CA GLY A 560 -5.07 -27.18 21.30
C GLY A 560 -5.53 -27.40 19.86
N ALA A 561 -5.94 -28.64 19.54
CA ALA A 561 -6.52 -28.96 18.24
C ALA A 561 -7.78 -28.11 17.98
N GLY A 562 -7.90 -27.55 16.77
CA GLY A 562 -9.04 -26.72 16.38
C GLY A 562 -8.94 -25.25 16.80
N LEU A 563 -7.77 -24.79 17.27
CA LEU A 563 -7.50 -23.38 17.60
C LEU A 563 -8.00 -22.45 16.49
N LYS A 564 -8.79 -21.45 16.90
CA LYS A 564 -9.28 -20.37 16.05
C LYS A 564 -8.38 -19.16 16.16
N VAL A 565 -8.08 -18.51 15.04
CA VAL A 565 -7.23 -17.32 15.03
C VAL A 565 -7.94 -16.16 14.35
N HIS A 566 -8.12 -15.09 15.10
CA HIS A 566 -8.80 -13.86 14.69
C HIS A 566 -7.78 -12.73 14.59
N PHE A 567 -8.07 -11.76 13.72
CA PHE A 567 -7.29 -10.53 13.63
C PHE A 567 -8.14 -9.34 14.11
N LEU A 568 -7.55 -8.42 14.88
CA LEU A 568 -8.14 -7.11 15.20
C LEU A 568 -7.09 -6.02 14.99
N GLY A 569 -7.37 -5.08 14.09
CA GLY A 569 -6.51 -3.92 13.86
C GLY A 569 -7.21 -2.63 14.24
N HIS A 570 -6.45 -1.65 14.73
CA HIS A 570 -6.91 -0.28 14.93
C HIS A 570 -6.11 0.70 14.07
N SER A 571 -6.77 1.61 13.34
CA SER A 571 -6.10 2.68 12.60
C SER A 571 -5.04 2.12 11.63
N LEU A 572 -3.76 2.48 11.76
CA LEU A 572 -2.65 1.86 11.03
C LEU A 572 -2.61 0.33 11.15
N GLY A 573 -2.94 -0.22 12.31
CA GLY A 573 -3.08 -1.66 12.50
C GLY A 573 -4.25 -2.25 11.71
N ALA A 574 -5.32 -1.49 11.48
CA ALA A 574 -6.42 -1.88 10.60
C ALA A 574 -6.05 -1.70 9.11
N ILE A 575 -5.24 -0.69 8.75
CA ILE A 575 -4.69 -0.47 7.40
C ILE A 575 -3.77 -1.65 7.02
N ALA A 576 -2.78 -1.95 7.87
CA ALA A 576 -1.91 -3.11 7.69
C ALA A 576 -2.69 -4.43 7.81
N GLY A 577 -3.73 -4.46 8.64
CA GLY A 577 -4.65 -5.58 8.79
C GLY A 577 -5.43 -5.93 7.54
N ALA A 578 -5.96 -4.93 6.83
CA ALA A 578 -6.63 -5.16 5.55
C ALA A 578 -5.68 -5.79 4.52
N ASN A 579 -4.42 -5.32 4.47
CA ASN A 579 -3.38 -5.93 3.64
C ASN A 579 -3.05 -7.36 4.07
N LEU A 580 -2.90 -7.60 5.39
CA LEU A 580 -2.64 -8.92 5.95
C LEU A 580 -3.74 -9.90 5.55
N LEU A 581 -4.99 -9.55 5.78
CA LEU A 581 -6.14 -10.41 5.50
C LEU A 581 -6.31 -10.68 4.00
N ALA A 582 -5.90 -9.73 3.14
CA ALA A 582 -5.88 -9.92 1.71
C ALA A 582 -4.88 -10.99 1.25
N VAL A 583 -3.81 -11.26 1.99
CA VAL A 583 -2.73 -12.20 1.58
C VAL A 583 -2.64 -13.47 2.45
N ALA A 584 -3.00 -13.39 3.74
CA ALA A 584 -2.80 -14.46 4.71
C ALA A 584 -3.63 -15.72 4.40
N ASN A 585 -4.83 -15.56 3.84
CA ASN A 585 -5.70 -16.69 3.48
C ASN A 585 -5.54 -17.18 2.03
N GLN A 586 -4.72 -16.53 1.21
CA GLN A 586 -4.42 -17.01 -0.14
C GLN A 586 -3.57 -18.28 -0.11
N THR A 587 -3.66 -19.15 -1.11
CA THR A 587 -2.83 -20.37 -1.12
C THR A 587 -1.38 -20.07 -1.50
N THR A 588 -0.46 -20.74 -0.84
CA THR A 588 0.97 -20.82 -1.20
C THR A 588 1.26 -22.00 -2.13
N GLY A 589 0.25 -22.81 -2.43
CA GLY A 589 0.38 -24.13 -3.06
C GLY A 589 0.69 -25.26 -2.07
N SER A 590 0.80 -24.98 -0.77
CA SER A 590 1.03 -25.97 0.29
C SER A 590 -0.08 -25.92 1.34
N ALA A 591 -0.93 -26.95 1.39
CA ALA A 591 -2.02 -27.03 2.37
C ALA A 591 -1.53 -26.94 3.83
N GLN A 592 -0.35 -27.49 4.12
CA GLN A 592 0.24 -27.40 5.46
C GLN A 592 0.66 -25.98 5.82
N ALA A 593 1.29 -25.25 4.89
CA ALA A 593 1.66 -23.86 5.12
C ALA A 593 0.40 -22.98 5.20
N ASP A 594 -0.55 -23.18 4.30
CA ASP A 594 -1.80 -22.42 4.24
C ASP A 594 -2.60 -22.50 5.55
N ALA A 595 -2.65 -23.69 6.17
CA ALA A 595 -3.27 -23.87 7.48
C ALA A 595 -2.61 -23.04 8.60
N LEU A 596 -1.30 -22.81 8.52
CA LEU A 596 -0.55 -22.03 9.51
C LEU A 596 -0.69 -20.51 9.33
N PHE A 597 -1.09 -20.03 8.16
CA PHE A 597 -1.35 -18.61 7.91
C PHE A 597 -2.82 -18.20 8.05
N LYS A 598 -3.73 -19.19 8.06
CA LYS A 598 -5.17 -18.93 7.97
C LYS A 598 -5.71 -18.14 9.17
N PHE A 599 -6.43 -17.06 8.92
CA PHE A 599 -7.34 -16.43 9.88
C PHE A 599 -8.76 -16.96 9.70
N ASP A 600 -9.50 -17.07 10.81
CA ASP A 600 -10.91 -17.46 10.84
C ASP A 600 -11.83 -16.24 10.67
N THR A 601 -11.48 -15.09 11.28
CA THR A 601 -12.23 -13.83 11.14
C THR A 601 -11.31 -12.61 11.22
N GLY A 602 -11.75 -11.46 10.70
CA GLY A 602 -11.03 -10.19 10.77
C GLY A 602 -11.87 -9.04 11.32
N GLY A 603 -11.25 -8.18 12.12
CA GLY A 603 -11.82 -6.95 12.67
C GLY A 603 -10.98 -5.73 12.31
N LEU A 604 -11.60 -4.69 11.73
CA LEU A 604 -10.92 -3.47 11.29
C LEU A 604 -11.57 -2.24 11.94
N ALA A 605 -10.93 -1.67 12.97
CA ALA A 605 -11.43 -0.48 13.64
C ALA A 605 -10.81 0.80 13.07
N MET A 606 -11.65 1.62 12.43
CA MET A 606 -11.31 2.90 11.81
C MET A 606 -10.17 2.75 10.76
N PRO A 607 -10.30 1.84 9.77
CA PRO A 607 -9.30 1.69 8.71
C PRO A 607 -9.43 2.80 7.66
N GLY A 608 -8.46 2.92 6.75
CA GLY A 608 -8.57 3.81 5.60
C GLY A 608 -7.70 3.38 4.43
N GLY A 609 -8.09 3.74 3.21
CA GLY A 609 -7.31 3.54 1.99
C GLY A 609 -6.95 4.86 1.31
N GLY A 610 -6.08 4.81 0.31
CA GLY A 610 -5.56 6.02 -0.34
C GLY A 610 -4.77 6.85 0.69
N ILE A 611 -3.72 6.26 1.23
CA ILE A 611 -2.97 6.73 2.39
C ILE A 611 -2.48 8.17 2.21
N ALA A 612 -1.96 8.55 1.04
CA ALA A 612 -1.46 9.90 0.84
C ALA A 612 -2.58 10.96 0.89
N PRO A 613 -3.65 10.90 0.05
CA PRO A 613 -4.74 11.86 0.17
C PRO A 613 -5.42 11.81 1.55
N LEU A 614 -5.55 10.62 2.16
CA LEU A 614 -6.02 10.45 3.53
C LEU A 614 -5.20 11.29 4.51
N LEU A 615 -3.87 11.12 4.53
CA LEU A 615 -2.99 11.81 5.47
C LEU A 615 -2.99 13.34 5.24
N LEU A 616 -2.98 13.80 3.99
CA LEU A 616 -3.04 15.23 3.66
C LEU A 616 -4.37 15.89 4.04
N ASN A 617 -5.46 15.12 4.08
CA ASN A 617 -6.80 15.61 4.42
C ASN A 617 -7.25 15.26 5.85
N SER A 618 -6.42 14.56 6.60
CA SER A 618 -6.63 14.32 8.02
C SER A 618 -6.64 15.65 8.79
N PRO A 619 -7.68 15.96 9.58
CA PRO A 619 -7.65 17.10 10.49
C PRO A 619 -6.47 17.04 11.47
N SER A 620 -6.09 15.84 11.92
CA SER A 620 -5.02 15.64 12.91
C SER A 620 -3.61 15.67 12.29
N PHE A 621 -3.42 15.02 11.13
CA PHE A 621 -2.09 14.91 10.50
C PHE A 621 -1.84 15.91 9.37
N GLY A 622 -2.89 16.31 8.66
CA GLY A 622 -2.82 17.14 7.46
C GLY A 622 -2.07 18.45 7.66
N PRO A 623 -2.30 19.23 8.73
CA PRO A 623 -1.56 20.46 8.99
C PRO A 623 -0.04 20.25 9.07
N THR A 624 0.39 19.24 9.83
CA THR A 624 1.82 18.93 10.00
C THR A 624 2.44 18.50 8.69
N ILE A 625 1.78 17.62 7.95
CA ILE A 625 2.28 17.11 6.67
C ILE A 625 2.37 18.22 5.62
N LYS A 626 1.31 19.04 5.48
CA LYS A 626 1.29 20.17 4.55
C LYS A 626 2.40 21.17 4.86
N MET A 627 2.59 21.52 6.12
CA MET A 627 3.69 22.40 6.55
C MET A 627 5.05 21.77 6.21
N SER A 628 5.28 20.51 6.56
CA SER A 628 6.56 19.82 6.28
C SER A 628 6.86 19.74 4.78
N VAL A 629 5.89 19.36 3.96
CA VAL A 629 6.08 19.25 2.50
C VAL A 629 6.37 20.62 1.89
N LEU A 630 5.58 21.64 2.23
CA LEU A 630 5.71 22.97 1.62
C LEU A 630 6.97 23.72 2.07
N THR A 631 7.35 23.62 3.34
CA THR A 631 8.56 24.29 3.86
C THR A 631 9.85 23.56 3.50
N SER A 632 9.80 22.25 3.23
CA SER A 632 10.93 21.52 2.65
C SER A 632 11.09 21.80 1.15
N GLY A 633 9.98 22.00 0.44
CA GLY A 633 9.98 22.27 -1.00
C GLY A 633 10.22 23.73 -1.40
N SER A 634 10.05 24.69 -0.49
CA SER A 634 10.26 26.12 -0.76
C SER A 634 10.98 26.82 0.40
N PRO A 635 12.25 27.25 0.20
CA PRO A 635 12.96 28.11 1.13
C PRO A 635 12.22 29.41 1.45
N GLU A 636 11.49 29.96 0.48
CA GLU A 636 10.72 31.19 0.60
C GLU A 636 9.54 31.01 1.56
N LEU A 637 8.75 29.94 1.40
CA LEU A 637 7.66 29.62 2.33
C LEU A 637 8.18 29.33 3.73
N LYS A 638 9.33 28.64 3.84
CA LYS A 638 9.98 28.37 5.13
C LYS A 638 10.41 29.66 5.83
N ALA A 639 11.10 30.56 5.12
CA ALA A 639 11.53 31.84 5.66
C ALA A 639 10.32 32.74 6.02
N GLY A 640 9.32 32.79 5.14
CA GLY A 640 8.09 33.53 5.35
C GLY A 640 7.33 33.05 6.60
N PHE A 641 7.18 31.73 6.77
CA PHE A 641 6.54 31.21 7.97
C PHE A 641 7.37 31.44 9.23
N THR A 642 8.69 31.33 9.16
CA THR A 642 9.57 31.64 10.30
C THR A 642 9.36 33.07 10.78
N ALA A 643 9.18 34.02 9.85
CA ALA A 643 8.85 35.41 10.18
C ALA A 643 7.41 35.59 10.70
N TYR A 644 6.45 34.81 10.21
CA TYR A 644 5.04 34.87 10.63
C TYR A 644 4.79 34.19 11.98
N ALA A 645 5.56 33.15 12.33
CA ALA A 645 5.33 32.26 13.47
C ALA A 645 5.06 32.97 14.81
N PRO A 646 5.70 34.11 15.15
CA PRO A 646 5.36 34.86 16.37
C PRO A 646 3.90 35.35 16.45
N ASN A 647 3.19 35.44 15.32
CA ASN A 647 1.79 35.88 15.24
C ASN A 647 0.79 34.71 15.30
N CYS A 648 1.26 33.47 15.40
CA CYS A 648 0.40 32.29 15.40
C CYS A 648 -0.56 32.25 16.59
N LYS A 649 -1.85 32.00 16.31
CA LYS A 649 -2.89 31.81 17.34
C LYS A 649 -3.05 30.35 17.73
N THR A 650 -2.65 29.44 16.85
CA THR A 650 -2.71 28.00 17.03
C THR A 650 -1.33 27.36 16.98
N ALA A 651 -1.24 26.06 17.25
CA ALA A 651 0.00 25.30 17.11
C ALA A 651 0.59 25.50 15.70
N ALA A 652 1.93 25.51 15.59
CA ALA A 652 2.65 25.94 14.38
C ALA A 652 2.11 25.34 13.07
N ALA A 653 1.83 24.03 13.04
CA ALA A 653 1.29 23.36 11.86
C ALA A 653 -0.12 23.85 11.47
N ASN A 654 -1.01 24.04 12.45
CA ASN A 654 -2.34 24.60 12.23
C ASN A 654 -2.26 26.06 11.79
N CYS A 655 -1.39 26.84 12.42
CA CYS A 655 -1.16 28.22 12.05
C CYS A 655 -0.63 28.33 10.62
N PHE A 656 0.31 27.45 10.22
CA PHE A 656 0.85 27.43 8.87
C PHE A 656 -0.26 27.28 7.83
N VAL A 657 -1.16 26.32 8.02
CA VAL A 657 -2.21 26.00 7.03
C VAL A 657 -3.40 26.96 7.10
N ASN A 658 -3.83 27.36 8.29
CA ASN A 658 -5.10 28.07 8.49
C ASN A 658 -4.94 29.58 8.70
N GLU A 659 -3.73 30.07 8.98
CA GLU A 659 -3.46 31.48 9.26
C GLU A 659 -2.43 32.07 8.27
N PHE A 660 -1.27 31.43 8.14
CA PHE A 660 -0.17 31.91 7.29
C PHE A 660 -0.47 31.73 5.80
N LEU A 661 -0.72 30.52 5.30
CA LEU A 661 -0.98 30.29 3.87
C LEU A 661 -2.12 31.17 3.32
N PRO A 662 -3.27 31.32 4.02
CA PRO A 662 -4.34 32.20 3.56
C PRO A 662 -3.98 33.69 3.56
N SER A 663 -2.95 34.10 4.32
CA SER A 663 -2.46 35.49 4.33
C SER A 663 -1.56 35.86 3.15
N LEU A 664 -1.09 34.86 2.38
CA LEU A 664 -0.25 35.05 1.20
C LEU A 664 -1.09 35.44 -0.02
N ASP A 665 -0.44 35.95 -1.07
CA ASP A 665 -1.11 36.27 -2.33
C ASP A 665 -1.63 35.02 -3.06
N ALA A 666 -2.58 35.22 -3.97
CA ALA A 666 -3.25 34.14 -4.68
C ALA A 666 -2.31 33.28 -5.55
N ALA A 667 -1.22 33.85 -6.09
CA ALA A 667 -0.27 33.11 -6.90
C ALA A 667 0.58 32.17 -6.02
N THR A 668 1.03 32.65 -4.86
CA THR A 668 1.75 31.82 -3.88
C THR A 668 0.86 30.70 -3.34
N GLN A 669 -0.41 30.98 -3.05
CA GLN A 669 -1.37 29.95 -2.65
C GLN A 669 -1.58 28.87 -3.74
N ALA A 670 -1.72 29.29 -5.01
CA ALA A 670 -1.84 28.36 -6.12
C ALA A 670 -0.57 27.51 -6.32
N GLY A 671 0.61 28.10 -6.15
CA GLY A 671 1.89 27.39 -6.16
C GLY A 671 1.98 26.33 -5.07
N ALA A 672 1.59 26.67 -3.83
CA ALA A 672 1.54 25.72 -2.72
C ALA A 672 0.57 24.56 -2.99
N ALA A 673 -0.63 24.85 -3.52
CA ALA A 673 -1.60 23.82 -3.89
C ALA A 673 -1.05 22.86 -4.96
N SER A 674 -0.37 23.39 -5.98
CA SER A 674 0.27 22.59 -7.04
C SER A 674 1.37 21.67 -6.50
N SER A 675 2.20 22.18 -5.59
CA SER A 675 3.24 21.39 -4.90
C SER A 675 2.64 20.25 -4.08
N LEU A 676 1.58 20.53 -3.31
CA LEU A 676 0.87 19.48 -2.55
C LEU A 676 0.23 18.44 -3.47
N GLN A 677 -0.36 18.85 -4.60
CA GLN A 677 -0.96 17.92 -5.56
C GLN A 677 0.10 17.00 -6.18
N SER A 678 1.24 17.56 -6.58
CA SER A 678 2.36 16.79 -7.16
C SER A 678 2.95 15.82 -6.14
N TYR A 679 3.13 16.27 -4.89
CA TYR A 679 3.56 15.41 -3.80
C TYR A 679 2.56 14.27 -3.55
N THR A 680 1.26 14.58 -3.46
CA THR A 680 0.20 13.58 -3.22
C THR A 680 0.17 12.53 -4.32
N PHE A 681 0.32 12.94 -5.58
CA PHE A 681 0.38 12.03 -6.73
C PHE A 681 1.55 11.05 -6.61
N ALA A 682 2.76 11.57 -6.34
CA ALA A 682 3.95 10.74 -6.20
C ALA A 682 3.87 9.84 -4.96
N ALA A 683 3.47 10.39 -3.81
CA ALA A 683 3.31 9.67 -2.57
C ALA A 683 2.33 8.52 -2.70
N GLN A 684 1.13 8.76 -3.24
CA GLN A 684 0.17 7.67 -3.42
C GLN A 684 0.65 6.64 -4.44
N SER A 685 1.23 7.08 -5.56
CA SER A 685 1.77 6.16 -6.56
C SER A 685 2.83 5.24 -5.96
N VAL A 686 3.74 5.75 -5.13
CA VAL A 686 4.76 4.92 -4.48
C VAL A 686 4.16 3.99 -3.43
N LEU A 687 3.18 4.46 -2.66
CA LEU A 687 2.53 3.70 -1.60
C LEU A 687 1.55 2.63 -2.12
N ASP A 688 1.09 2.72 -3.37
CA ASP A 688 0.01 1.88 -3.92
C ASP A 688 0.21 0.38 -3.71
N SER A 689 1.43 -0.15 -3.90
CA SER A 689 1.73 -1.58 -3.70
C SER A 689 1.70 -2.03 -2.23
N ALA A 690 1.46 -1.10 -1.30
CA ALA A 690 1.23 -1.34 0.12
C ALA A 690 -0.08 -0.73 0.62
N ASP A 691 -0.90 -0.12 -0.24
CA ASP A 691 -2.12 0.56 0.18
C ASP A 691 -3.30 -0.42 0.23
N PRO A 692 -4.09 -0.48 1.32
CA PRO A 692 -5.23 -1.37 1.41
C PRO A 692 -6.33 -1.07 0.38
N ILE A 693 -6.37 0.12 -0.22
CA ILE A 693 -7.29 0.38 -1.32
C ILE A 693 -7.01 -0.49 -2.54
N ASN A 694 -5.74 -0.88 -2.77
CA ASN A 694 -5.36 -1.78 -3.86
C ASN A 694 -5.43 -3.25 -3.44
N LEU A 695 -4.97 -3.55 -2.23
CA LEU A 695 -4.83 -4.93 -1.74
C LEU A 695 -6.15 -5.49 -1.20
N GLY A 696 -7.06 -4.65 -0.70
CA GLY A 696 -8.29 -5.07 -0.02
C GLY A 696 -9.21 -5.94 -0.88
N SER A 697 -9.15 -5.80 -2.21
CA SER A 697 -9.87 -6.66 -3.16
C SER A 697 -9.48 -8.14 -3.07
N GLY A 698 -8.31 -8.44 -2.49
CA GLY A 698 -7.85 -9.81 -2.20
C GLY A 698 -8.52 -10.45 -0.99
N VAL A 699 -9.26 -9.70 -0.17
CA VAL A 699 -10.07 -10.28 0.90
C VAL A 699 -11.32 -10.90 0.27
N ALA A 700 -11.50 -12.22 0.43
CA ALA A 700 -12.67 -12.90 -0.10
C ALA A 700 -13.95 -12.36 0.55
N LYS A 701 -14.98 -12.07 -0.25
CA LYS A 701 -16.28 -11.59 0.26
C LYS A 701 -17.01 -12.58 1.19
N SER A 702 -16.61 -13.86 1.15
CA SER A 702 -17.10 -14.91 2.04
C SER A 702 -16.31 -15.00 3.36
N PHE A 703 -15.18 -14.31 3.47
CA PHE A 703 -14.39 -14.28 4.70
C PHE A 703 -15.13 -13.46 5.75
N PRO A 704 -15.30 -13.94 6.99
CA PRO A 704 -15.96 -13.13 8.00
C PRO A 704 -15.12 -11.89 8.36
N LEU A 705 -15.64 -10.71 8.00
CA LEU A 705 -15.00 -9.42 8.22
C LEU A 705 -15.97 -8.44 8.86
N PHE A 706 -15.55 -7.83 9.97
CA PHE A 706 -16.29 -6.75 10.61
C PHE A 706 -15.43 -5.50 10.70
N ALA A 707 -16.00 -4.34 10.40
CA ALA A 707 -15.31 -3.06 10.50
C ALA A 707 -16.14 -2.00 11.23
N THR A 708 -15.47 -0.98 11.73
CA THR A 708 -16.13 0.18 12.35
C THR A 708 -15.55 1.47 11.81
N GLU A 709 -16.37 2.51 11.75
CA GLU A 709 -15.93 3.88 11.52
C GLU A 709 -16.73 4.86 12.39
N ILE A 710 -16.15 6.04 12.65
CA ILE A 710 -16.85 7.16 13.30
C ILE A 710 -17.29 8.13 12.21
N VAL A 711 -18.60 8.28 12.00
CA VAL A 711 -19.19 9.20 11.01
C VAL A 711 -19.70 10.50 11.64
N GLY A 712 -19.85 10.52 12.95
CA GLY A 712 -20.45 11.65 13.66
C GLY A 712 -21.96 11.79 13.41
N ASP A 713 -22.57 12.80 14.01
CA ASP A 713 -24.01 13.08 13.90
C ASP A 713 -24.33 14.20 12.91
N GLY A 714 -23.30 14.74 12.23
CA GLY A 714 -23.43 15.88 11.33
C GLY A 714 -23.66 17.23 12.06
N ALA A 715 -23.53 17.25 13.39
CA ALA A 715 -23.75 18.41 14.23
C ALA A 715 -22.64 18.56 15.29
N LEU A 716 -22.86 18.07 16.51
CA LEU A 716 -21.95 18.26 17.65
C LEU A 716 -20.88 17.17 17.73
N SER A 717 -21.21 15.95 17.28
CA SER A 717 -20.28 14.83 17.26
C SER A 717 -19.58 14.80 15.91
N LEU A 718 -18.29 15.11 15.92
CA LEU A 718 -17.49 15.17 14.70
C LEU A 718 -17.24 13.77 14.12
N PRO A 719 -17.08 13.65 12.79
CA PRO A 719 -16.55 12.43 12.19
C PRO A 719 -15.11 12.17 12.66
N ASP A 720 -14.56 11.01 12.32
CA ASP A 720 -13.16 10.67 12.61
C ASP A 720 -12.19 11.79 12.16
N GLN A 721 -11.42 12.30 13.14
CA GLN A 721 -10.48 13.42 12.94
C GLN A 721 -9.08 12.96 12.52
N VAL A 722 -8.84 11.67 12.40
CA VAL A 722 -7.55 11.09 11.98
C VAL A 722 -7.68 10.48 10.60
N ILE A 723 -8.70 9.65 10.38
CA ILE A 723 -8.98 8.99 9.10
C ILE A 723 -10.30 9.54 8.53
N PRO A 724 -10.27 10.47 7.56
CA PRO A 724 -11.48 10.97 6.94
C PRO A 724 -12.32 9.83 6.34
N ASN A 725 -13.64 9.84 6.55
CA ASN A 725 -14.51 8.80 5.97
C ASN A 725 -14.51 8.85 4.44
N SER A 726 -14.39 10.04 3.83
CA SER A 726 -14.26 10.23 2.38
C SER A 726 -13.59 11.56 2.02
N ILE A 727 -13.07 11.68 0.80
CA ILE A 727 -12.39 12.88 0.30
C ILE A 727 -12.93 13.24 -1.09
N ALA A 728 -13.54 14.42 -1.24
CA ALA A 728 -14.27 14.80 -2.45
C ALA A 728 -13.43 14.75 -3.74
N PHE A 729 -12.17 15.17 -3.67
CA PHE A 729 -11.26 15.22 -4.82
C PHE A 729 -10.34 13.99 -4.93
N ALA A 730 -10.47 13.03 -4.03
CA ALA A 730 -9.77 11.75 -4.07
C ALA A 730 -10.79 10.62 -3.76
N PRO A 731 -11.60 10.18 -4.75
CA PRO A 731 -12.71 9.24 -4.56
C PRO A 731 -12.33 7.88 -3.94
N LEU A 732 -11.04 7.55 -3.98
CA LEU A 732 -10.44 6.33 -3.43
C LEU A 732 -9.78 6.53 -2.05
N GLY A 733 -9.81 7.74 -1.50
CA GLY A 733 -9.21 8.08 -0.21
C GLY A 733 -10.22 8.09 0.94
N GLY A 734 -9.87 7.44 2.05
CA GLY A 734 -10.66 7.39 3.29
C GLY A 734 -11.20 6.00 3.64
N THR A 735 -12.07 5.95 4.64
CA THR A 735 -12.67 4.72 5.17
C THR A 735 -13.73 4.12 4.25
N GLU A 736 -14.66 4.92 3.74
CA GLU A 736 -15.78 4.47 2.91
C GLU A 736 -15.35 3.91 1.55
N PRO A 737 -14.37 4.50 0.83
CA PRO A 737 -13.83 3.86 -0.36
C PRO A 737 -13.20 2.49 -0.09
N LEU A 738 -12.51 2.33 1.06
CA LEU A 738 -11.96 1.04 1.45
C LEU A 738 -13.07 0.03 1.79
N PHE A 739 -14.13 0.43 2.49
CA PHE A 739 -15.29 -0.43 2.75
C PHE A 739 -15.94 -0.93 1.46
N ARG A 740 -16.05 -0.08 0.43
CA ARG A 740 -16.55 -0.49 -0.89
C ARG A 740 -15.64 -1.51 -1.58
N VAL A 741 -14.32 -1.33 -1.51
CA VAL A 741 -13.34 -2.29 -2.07
C VAL A 741 -13.41 -3.64 -1.35
N LEU A 742 -13.53 -3.62 -0.02
CA LEU A 742 -13.70 -4.83 0.80
C LEU A 742 -15.07 -5.49 0.56
N GLY A 743 -16.06 -4.74 0.09
CA GLY A 743 -17.41 -5.25 -0.16
C GLY A 743 -18.27 -5.37 1.10
N LEU A 744 -18.00 -4.52 2.11
CA LEU A 744 -18.70 -4.52 3.39
C LEU A 744 -20.12 -3.97 3.26
N GLN A 745 -21.07 -4.68 3.87
CA GLN A 745 -22.45 -4.24 4.00
C GLN A 745 -22.63 -3.35 5.24
N GLU A 746 -23.66 -2.51 5.25
CA GLU A 746 -23.96 -1.69 6.43
C GLU A 746 -24.62 -2.52 7.54
N LEU A 747 -24.14 -2.39 8.77
CA LEU A 747 -24.77 -2.96 9.96
C LEU A 747 -25.84 -2.00 10.51
N LYS A 748 -27.07 -2.49 10.72
CA LYS A 748 -28.23 -1.74 11.23
C LYS A 748 -29.05 -2.58 12.19
N GLY A 749 -29.83 -1.94 13.05
CA GLY A 749 -30.71 -2.58 14.02
C GLY A 749 -30.07 -2.84 15.40
N SER A 750 -30.80 -3.54 16.25
CA SER A 750 -30.46 -3.81 17.66
C SER A 750 -30.47 -5.31 17.97
N GLY A 751 -29.75 -5.72 19.01
CA GLY A 751 -29.70 -7.10 19.48
C GLY A 751 -28.63 -7.93 18.77
N VAL A 752 -28.91 -9.22 18.57
CA VAL A 752 -27.98 -10.14 17.88
C VAL A 752 -28.29 -10.15 16.40
N ILE A 753 -27.39 -9.58 15.60
CA ILE A 753 -27.60 -9.33 14.18
C ILE A 753 -26.71 -10.29 13.39
N PRO A 754 -27.27 -11.06 12.42
CA PRO A 754 -26.46 -11.81 11.48
C PRO A 754 -25.44 -10.90 10.79
N ALA A 755 -24.16 -11.16 11.01
CA ALA A 755 -23.09 -10.31 10.52
C ALA A 755 -21.94 -11.21 10.09
N GLY A 756 -21.81 -11.38 8.76
CA GLY A 756 -20.67 -12.07 8.14
C GLY A 756 -19.64 -11.09 7.58
N HIS A 757 -20.10 -10.09 6.81
CA HIS A 757 -19.21 -9.17 6.09
C HIS A 757 -19.76 -7.73 6.15
N HIS A 758 -19.63 -7.06 7.30
CA HIS A 758 -20.35 -5.81 7.61
C HIS A 758 -19.46 -4.71 8.22
N ALA A 759 -19.94 -3.47 8.16
CA ALA A 759 -19.36 -2.32 8.82
C ALA A 759 -20.41 -1.55 9.64
N ALA A 760 -20.07 -1.20 10.87
CA ALA A 760 -20.87 -0.31 11.72
C ALA A 760 -20.37 1.14 11.63
N ARG A 761 -21.31 2.08 11.56
CA ARG A 761 -21.03 3.52 11.44
C ARG A 761 -21.50 4.24 12.70
N PHE A 762 -20.56 4.64 13.55
CA PHE A 762 -20.89 5.24 14.84
C PHE A 762 -21.14 6.74 14.71
N LEU A 763 -22.24 7.20 15.31
CA LEU A 763 -22.68 8.59 15.30
C LEU A 763 -21.96 9.46 16.36
N LYS A 764 -21.25 8.81 17.30
CA LYS A 764 -20.52 9.44 18.41
C LYS A 764 -19.15 8.78 18.59
N GLY A 765 -18.34 9.33 19.50
CA GLY A 765 -16.99 8.85 19.78
C GLY A 765 -15.92 9.54 18.94
N GLY A 766 -14.75 8.91 18.86
CA GLY A 766 -13.59 9.45 18.18
C GLY A 766 -12.67 8.35 17.66
N HIS A 767 -11.58 8.74 17.02
CA HIS A 767 -10.70 7.79 16.34
C HIS A 767 -10.23 6.64 17.24
N SER A 768 -9.94 6.92 18.52
CA SER A 768 -9.43 5.93 19.47
C SER A 768 -10.53 5.17 20.23
N SER A 769 -11.80 5.26 19.82
CA SER A 769 -12.93 4.67 20.57
C SER A 769 -12.90 3.14 20.69
N LEU A 770 -12.05 2.41 19.96
CA LEU A 770 -11.81 1.00 20.30
C LEU A 770 -11.08 0.83 21.65
N LEU A 771 -10.22 1.79 22.00
CA LEU A 771 -9.27 1.70 23.10
C LEU A 771 -9.67 2.56 24.29
N ALA A 772 -10.25 3.74 24.06
CA ALA A 772 -10.58 4.65 25.13
C ALA A 772 -11.79 5.53 24.77
N PRO A 773 -12.60 5.90 25.78
CA PRO A 773 -13.63 6.93 25.63
C PRO A 773 -13.06 8.22 25.05
N ASP A 774 -13.76 8.80 24.07
CA ASP A 774 -13.42 10.12 23.55
C ASP A 774 -13.82 11.19 24.58
N GLU A 775 -12.87 12.06 24.94
CA GLU A 775 -13.06 13.07 26.00
C GLU A 775 -14.15 14.11 25.65
N ASN A 776 -14.48 14.29 24.37
CA ASN A 776 -15.45 15.29 23.91
C ASN A 776 -16.79 14.66 23.49
N PHE A 777 -16.74 13.46 22.89
CA PHE A 777 -17.90 12.87 22.20
C PHE A 777 -18.37 11.53 22.79
N ASP A 778 -17.66 10.95 23.77
CA ASP A 778 -18.01 9.69 24.45
C ASP A 778 -17.55 9.68 25.90
N GLN A 779 -17.80 10.74 26.69
CA GLN A 779 -17.28 10.84 28.07
C GLN A 779 -17.70 9.68 28.99
N ALA A 780 -18.87 9.09 28.74
CA ALA A 780 -19.38 7.95 29.49
C ALA A 780 -18.83 6.59 29.01
N GLY A 781 -18.10 6.55 27.89
CA GLY A 781 -17.53 5.32 27.33
C GLY A 781 -18.55 4.37 26.69
N ALA A 782 -19.73 4.86 26.31
CA ALA A 782 -20.80 4.06 25.72
C ALA A 782 -20.39 3.56 24.33
N VAL A 783 -19.82 4.43 23.49
CA VAL A 783 -19.33 4.03 22.15
C VAL A 783 -18.17 3.06 22.28
N THR A 784 -17.26 3.30 23.23
CA THR A 784 -16.13 2.42 23.48
C THR A 784 -16.56 1.01 23.89
N THR A 785 -17.50 0.93 24.83
CA THR A 785 -18.09 -0.34 25.28
C THR A 785 -18.82 -1.05 24.14
N GLU A 786 -19.56 -0.31 23.33
CA GLU A 786 -20.31 -0.85 22.20
C GLU A 786 -19.39 -1.40 21.11
N ILE A 787 -18.36 -0.66 20.69
CA ILE A 787 -17.36 -1.13 19.72
C ILE A 787 -16.69 -2.42 20.21
N GLN A 788 -16.23 -2.46 21.47
CA GLN A 788 -15.58 -3.65 22.01
C GLN A 788 -16.56 -4.85 22.09
N THR A 789 -17.82 -4.61 22.44
CA THR A 789 -18.88 -5.63 22.48
C THR A 789 -19.18 -6.19 21.09
N GLN A 790 -19.25 -5.33 20.07
CA GLN A 790 -19.50 -5.73 18.69
C GLN A 790 -18.35 -6.60 18.15
N PHE A 791 -17.09 -6.20 18.34
CA PHE A 791 -15.95 -7.05 17.94
C PHE A 791 -15.90 -8.37 18.72
N ALA A 792 -16.14 -8.33 20.03
CA ALA A 792 -16.06 -9.52 20.86
C ALA A 792 -17.13 -10.55 20.48
N SER A 793 -18.38 -10.13 20.31
CA SER A 793 -19.47 -11.00 19.85
C SER A 793 -19.24 -11.55 18.44
N PHE A 794 -18.66 -10.74 17.55
CA PHE A 794 -18.26 -11.17 16.21
C PHE A 794 -17.23 -12.29 16.27
N PHE A 795 -16.12 -12.13 17.00
CA PHE A 795 -15.11 -13.18 17.12
C PHE A 795 -15.63 -14.43 17.81
N MET A 796 -16.36 -14.26 18.92
CA MET A 796 -16.82 -15.40 19.71
C MET A 796 -17.88 -16.23 18.99
N SER A 797 -18.64 -15.64 18.06
CA SER A 797 -19.55 -16.36 17.18
C SER A 797 -18.88 -16.99 15.94
N GLY A 798 -17.56 -16.83 15.77
CA GLY A 798 -16.87 -17.26 14.55
C GLY A 798 -17.24 -16.40 13.33
N GLY A 799 -17.66 -15.16 13.56
CA GLY A 799 -18.07 -14.21 12.54
C GLY A 799 -19.47 -14.44 11.99
N ALA A 800 -20.36 -15.03 12.79
CA ALA A 800 -21.75 -15.28 12.40
C ALA A 800 -22.68 -14.12 12.79
N VAL A 801 -22.42 -13.48 13.92
CA VAL A 801 -23.28 -12.42 14.47
C VAL A 801 -22.48 -11.30 15.11
N VAL A 802 -23.05 -10.10 15.11
CA VAL A 802 -22.61 -8.95 15.91
C VAL A 802 -23.73 -8.62 16.89
N LYS A 803 -23.39 -8.45 18.17
CA LYS A 803 -24.31 -7.94 19.19
C LYS A 803 -24.25 -6.41 19.20
N VAL A 804 -25.35 -5.77 18.82
CA VAL A 804 -25.57 -4.33 18.97
C VAL A 804 -26.35 -4.11 20.27
N SER A 805 -25.73 -3.53 21.29
CA SER A 805 -26.38 -3.32 22.60
C SER A 805 -27.15 -2.00 22.66
N ASP A 806 -26.68 -1.00 21.93
CA ASP A 806 -27.34 0.30 21.75
C ASP A 806 -27.28 0.72 20.29
N ASP A 807 -28.40 0.57 19.59
CA ASP A 807 -28.52 0.89 18.17
C ASP A 807 -28.62 2.41 17.92
N THR A 808 -28.86 3.22 18.95
CA THR A 808 -28.86 4.68 18.85
C THR A 808 -27.46 5.26 18.64
N LEU A 809 -26.42 4.45 18.89
CA LEU A 809 -25.02 4.83 18.68
C LEU A 809 -24.54 4.63 17.24
N ILE A 810 -25.28 3.86 16.43
CA ILE A 810 -24.93 3.57 15.04
C ILE A 810 -25.96 4.13 14.05
N LYS A 811 -25.50 4.42 12.84
CA LYS A 811 -26.35 4.88 11.74
C LYS A 811 -27.34 3.78 11.32
N GLN A 812 -28.62 4.15 11.21
CA GLN A 812 -29.74 3.25 10.88
C GLN A 812 -30.15 3.25 9.43
#